data_AF-A0A1V6J1D4-F1
#
_entry.id   AF-A0A1V6J1D4-F1
#
_cell.length_a   1.000
_cell.length_b   1.000
_cell.length_c   1.000
_cell.angle_alpha   90.00
_cell.angle_beta   90.00
_cell.angle_gamma   90.00
#
_symmetry.space_group_name_H-M   'P 1'
#
loop_
_entity.id
_entity.type
_entity.pdbx_description
1 polymer ?
#
loop_
_entity_poly.entity_id
_entity_poly.type
_entity_poly.pdbx_seq_one_letter_code
_entity_poly.pdbx_strand_id
1 'polypeptide(L)'
;MKNTCKAALPILLLVFAATGCHRAEPVITSLSMLEKGKTFAVPAGTAADQMVLDRIPDARIIYFNNVLHCALAVKEGKAHATAYDLPVLSNLQAKIEGLTVLDEFIMDDQYGFAVRKEDNRLKEAMDRVLSKIQEDGTYARMLDRWFPKQGDPGPMPQIPSSGENGILNFGTAAVTEPMTYVYANEGVIGFDIEYAAYIAQDLGMQLNIVDMEFGAMLPALISGKVDMIGAGLSITEERAKSVLFSEPYYKGGLAVMVREKPQQAKQAKRAKTLGVLLGSTHEQYALTHYPNDRILQFQNVPDLLVSLRQGKSDAAMYVREMLAPVLKDNPDLGILADTIFYEPIGAVFNKENDSLRLQFNAFIQQIRGNGIYDQMVERWVTKQGEQMPEIEKHVENGELRVAMVTSMGLPFIGVSQGSLVGYDVEIMMRFASYLGKKFVPIDMPFNSLLLAVAMGKADMAVSCITITEERAKTVAFSDKYYECSVSIIADMSRMTRDSAEEFMPSETTRSEKKGFFKKISESFHNNLVQEDRYKLVLDGLAVTVIISILAAILGTLLAGVVCSMRMSASRFAATFAKGYISFFRGTPVLVLLMIIFYVVFASVQINPVLVAVIAFGLNFAAYVAEIFRTSINSIGKGQKEAGIAAGFTRTQTMTHIILPQALRHALPVYKGEFISMVKATSVVGYIAVQDVTRVSDIIRSRTFDAFFPLLVATVIYLALSWLLTWLLDKVEISVDPKRKRVRKMKEETV
;
A
#
# COMPACT_ATOMS: atom_id res chain seq x y z
N MET A 1 -65.36 -26.61 -16.16
CA MET A 1 -65.45 -25.65 -17.29
C MET A 1 -64.06 -25.13 -17.60
N LYS A 2 -63.67 -25.19 -18.89
CA LYS A 2 -62.88 -24.21 -19.68
C LYS A 2 -61.60 -23.61 -19.02
N ASN A 3 -60.39 -24.02 -19.46
CA ASN A 3 -59.64 -23.57 -20.66
C ASN A 3 -58.81 -22.30 -20.36
N THR A 4 -57.52 -22.12 -20.74
CA THR A 4 -56.59 -22.77 -21.69
C THR A 4 -55.14 -22.72 -21.13
N CYS A 5 -54.21 -23.67 -21.35
CA CYS A 5 -53.42 -23.96 -22.59
C CYS A 5 -52.63 -22.73 -23.11
N LYS A 6 -51.31 -22.71 -23.42
CA LYS A 6 -50.17 -23.67 -23.55
C LYS A 6 -48.87 -22.94 -23.06
N ALA A 7 -47.61 -23.39 -23.06
CA ALA A 7 -46.87 -24.62 -23.45
C ALA A 7 -45.59 -24.72 -22.56
N ALA A 8 -45.10 -25.90 -22.15
CA ALA A 8 -44.03 -26.74 -22.76
C ALA A 8 -42.63 -26.09 -22.88
N LEU A 9 -41.66 -26.36 -21.98
CA LEU A 9 -40.72 -27.54 -21.87
C LEU A 9 -39.40 -27.35 -22.70
N PRO A 10 -38.29 -28.11 -22.44
CA PRO A 10 -36.99 -27.47 -22.28
C PRO A 10 -35.94 -27.94 -23.31
N ILE A 11 -35.23 -27.00 -23.95
CA ILE A 11 -34.16 -27.32 -24.89
C ILE A 11 -32.97 -26.38 -24.68
N LEU A 12 -31.97 -26.82 -23.91
CA LEU A 12 -30.57 -26.44 -24.14
C LEU A 12 -29.59 -27.41 -23.44
N LEU A 13 -29.58 -28.67 -23.89
CA LEU A 13 -28.64 -29.69 -23.42
C LEU A 13 -28.13 -30.54 -24.60
N LEU A 14 -27.66 -29.87 -25.67
CA LEU A 14 -27.03 -30.54 -26.84
C LEU A 14 -26.30 -29.61 -27.84
N VAL A 15 -25.50 -28.65 -27.36
CA VAL A 15 -24.47 -27.99 -28.19
C VAL A 15 -23.21 -27.77 -27.37
N PHE A 16 -22.21 -28.67 -27.52
CA PHE A 16 -20.76 -28.40 -27.51
C PHE A 16 -19.97 -29.72 -27.56
N ALA A 17 -20.13 -30.47 -28.65
CA ALA A 17 -19.32 -31.66 -28.92
C ALA A 17 -19.23 -31.96 -30.43
N ALA A 18 -18.39 -31.21 -31.16
CA ALA A 18 -17.65 -31.71 -32.34
C ALA A 18 -16.75 -30.61 -32.94
N THR A 19 -15.45 -30.94 -33.10
CA THR A 19 -14.44 -30.26 -33.96
C THR A 19 -14.06 -28.80 -33.63
N GLY A 20 -12.78 -28.42 -33.65
CA GLY A 20 -11.58 -29.25 -33.83
C GLY A 20 -10.27 -28.44 -33.83
N CYS A 21 -9.16 -29.17 -33.64
CA CYS A 21 -7.77 -28.71 -33.84
C CYS A 21 -7.32 -27.46 -33.08
N HIS A 22 -6.74 -27.65 -31.89
CA HIS A 22 -5.55 -26.87 -31.53
C HIS A 22 -4.46 -27.19 -32.56
N ARG A 23 -4.33 -26.34 -33.60
CA ARG A 23 -3.04 -26.18 -34.26
C ARG A 23 -2.09 -25.64 -33.20
N ALA A 24 -1.00 -26.34 -32.92
CA ALA A 24 0.11 -25.73 -32.20
C ALA A 24 0.52 -24.48 -32.98
N GLU A 25 0.53 -23.32 -32.32
CA GLU A 25 0.99 -22.10 -32.99
C GLU A 25 2.45 -22.30 -33.39
N PRO A 26 2.86 -21.83 -34.59
CA PRO A 26 4.25 -21.91 -35.00
C PRO A 26 5.12 -21.15 -33.99
N VAL A 27 6.22 -21.77 -33.58
CA VAL A 27 7.15 -21.14 -32.64
C VAL A 27 7.75 -19.91 -33.31
N ILE A 28 7.62 -18.76 -32.64
CA ILE A 28 8.06 -17.46 -33.14
C ILE A 28 9.58 -17.45 -33.15
N THR A 29 10.17 -17.09 -34.29
CA THR A 29 11.63 -17.04 -34.48
C THR A 29 12.11 -15.79 -35.23
N SER A 30 11.23 -14.81 -35.50
CA SER A 30 11.53 -13.52 -36.12
C SER A 30 10.41 -12.52 -35.79
N LEU A 31 10.67 -11.21 -35.91
CA LEU A 31 9.69 -10.17 -35.63
C LEU A 31 8.50 -10.20 -36.60
N SER A 32 8.72 -10.62 -37.86
CA SER A 32 7.64 -10.78 -38.85
C SER A 32 6.53 -11.77 -38.44
N MET A 33 6.85 -12.72 -37.55
CA MET A 33 5.88 -13.67 -36.98
C MET A 33 5.05 -13.09 -35.83
N LEU A 34 5.37 -11.87 -35.38
CA LEU A 34 4.66 -11.11 -34.34
C LEU A 34 3.74 -10.03 -34.93
N GLU A 35 3.69 -9.88 -36.25
CA GLU A 35 2.63 -9.18 -36.96
C GLU A 35 1.30 -9.96 -36.85
N LYS A 36 0.19 -9.34 -37.29
CA LYS A 36 -1.18 -9.92 -37.37
C LYS A 36 -1.87 -10.03 -36.01
N GLY A 37 -1.78 -8.98 -35.19
CA GLY A 37 -2.56 -8.87 -33.96
C GLY A 37 -2.03 -9.64 -32.76
N LYS A 38 -0.76 -10.06 -32.79
CA LYS A 38 -0.13 -10.82 -31.70
C LYS A 38 0.04 -9.96 -30.44
N THR A 39 -0.02 -10.60 -29.29
CA THR A 39 0.01 -9.91 -27.99
C THR A 39 1.43 -9.76 -27.45
N PHE A 40 1.80 -8.52 -27.13
CA PHE A 40 3.06 -8.18 -26.45
C PHE A 40 2.78 -7.88 -24.99
N ALA A 41 3.44 -8.59 -24.08
CA ALA A 41 3.54 -8.17 -22.70
C ALA A 41 4.56 -7.03 -22.61
N VAL A 42 4.18 -5.91 -22.00
CA VAL A 42 5.07 -4.74 -21.86
C VAL A 42 4.96 -4.16 -20.44
N PRO A 43 6.07 -3.74 -19.80
CA PRO A 43 6.01 -3.10 -18.48
C PRO A 43 5.33 -1.73 -18.56
N ALA A 44 4.36 -1.49 -17.68
CA ALA A 44 3.52 -0.30 -17.69
C ALA A 44 4.32 1.00 -17.52
N GLY A 45 4.17 1.92 -18.48
CA GLY A 45 4.86 3.21 -18.49
C GLY A 45 6.37 3.06 -18.70
N THR A 46 6.73 2.34 -19.77
CA THR A 46 8.07 2.24 -20.36
C THR A 46 7.94 2.53 -21.85
N ALA A 47 8.95 3.12 -22.50
CA ALA A 47 8.86 3.49 -23.93
C ALA A 47 8.74 2.29 -24.89
N ALA A 48 8.91 1.07 -24.37
CA ALA A 48 8.78 -0.17 -25.13
C ALA A 48 7.40 -0.37 -25.75
N ASP A 49 6.31 0.17 -25.18
CA ASP A 49 4.97 0.05 -25.77
C ASP A 49 4.85 0.84 -27.08
N GLN A 50 5.28 2.10 -27.07
CA GLN A 50 5.32 2.95 -28.26
C GLN A 50 6.31 2.40 -29.30
N MET A 51 7.50 1.97 -28.89
CA MET A 51 8.50 1.38 -29.81
C MET A 51 8.01 0.08 -30.46
N VAL A 52 7.29 -0.78 -29.70
CA VAL A 52 6.62 -1.97 -30.26
C VAL A 52 5.56 -1.55 -31.28
N LEU A 53 4.72 -0.55 -30.98
CA LEU A 53 3.66 -0.10 -31.88
C LEU A 53 4.19 0.64 -33.11
N ASP A 54 5.29 1.38 -33.01
CA ASP A 54 5.92 2.06 -34.16
C ASP A 54 6.53 1.03 -35.13
N ARG A 55 7.03 -0.10 -34.62
CA ARG A 55 7.63 -1.18 -35.42
C ARG A 55 6.62 -2.23 -35.89
N ILE A 56 5.59 -2.53 -35.09
CA ILE A 56 4.55 -3.53 -35.32
C ILE A 56 3.18 -2.89 -34.98
N PRO A 57 2.60 -2.08 -35.89
CA PRO A 57 1.43 -1.23 -35.58
C PRO A 57 0.13 -1.96 -35.24
N ASP A 58 0.06 -3.26 -35.50
CA ASP A 58 -1.09 -4.10 -35.15
C ASP A 58 -0.87 -4.96 -33.89
N ALA A 59 0.26 -4.80 -33.21
CA ALA A 59 0.54 -5.46 -31.94
C ALA A 59 -0.50 -5.09 -30.86
N ARG A 60 -0.87 -6.09 -30.04
CA ARG A 60 -1.80 -5.91 -28.92
C ARG A 60 -1.05 -5.87 -27.59
N ILE A 61 -0.89 -4.68 -27.02
CA ILE A 61 -0.15 -4.51 -25.77
C ILE A 61 -0.98 -5.00 -24.57
N ILE A 62 -0.36 -5.83 -23.72
CA ILE A 62 -0.86 -6.26 -22.42
C ILE A 62 0.12 -5.74 -21.37
N TYR A 63 -0.35 -4.89 -20.46
CA TYR A 63 0.51 -4.23 -19.49
C TYR A 63 0.73 -5.08 -18.23
N PHE A 64 1.98 -5.13 -17.75
CA PHE A 64 2.36 -5.73 -16.48
C PHE A 64 3.22 -4.78 -15.62
N ASN A 65 3.42 -5.12 -14.35
CA ASN A 65 4.08 -4.21 -13.39
C ASN A 65 5.61 -4.09 -13.57
N ASN A 66 6.25 -5.08 -14.20
CA ASN A 66 7.69 -5.14 -14.49
C ASN A 66 7.97 -6.13 -15.64
N VAL A 67 9.21 -6.18 -16.12
CA VAL A 67 9.64 -7.06 -17.22
C VAL A 67 9.63 -8.56 -16.85
N LEU A 68 9.89 -8.91 -15.59
CA LEU A 68 9.78 -10.30 -15.10
C LEU A 68 8.36 -10.85 -15.28
N HIS A 69 7.33 -10.09 -14.89
CA HIS A 69 5.94 -10.47 -15.13
C HIS A 69 5.59 -10.56 -16.62
N CYS A 70 6.25 -9.76 -17.48
CA CYS A 70 6.07 -9.86 -18.93
C CYS A 70 6.66 -11.17 -19.47
N ALA A 71 7.90 -11.51 -19.09
CA ALA A 71 8.56 -12.76 -19.43
C ALA A 71 7.75 -13.99 -18.96
N LEU A 72 7.23 -13.96 -17.73
CA LEU A 72 6.35 -15.01 -17.21
C LEU A 72 5.04 -15.11 -18.02
N ALA A 73 4.41 -13.98 -18.38
CA ALA A 73 3.22 -13.98 -19.23
C ALA A 73 3.48 -14.57 -20.63
N VAL A 74 4.67 -14.38 -21.20
CA VAL A 74 5.11 -15.06 -22.42
C VAL A 74 5.24 -16.56 -22.17
N LYS A 75 5.91 -16.99 -21.10
CA LYS A 75 6.11 -18.41 -20.75
C LYS A 75 4.79 -19.14 -20.56
N GLU A 76 3.85 -18.54 -19.85
CA GLU A 76 2.51 -19.08 -19.58
C GLU A 76 1.55 -19.07 -20.78
N GLY A 77 1.93 -18.46 -21.91
CA GLY A 77 1.05 -18.34 -23.08
C GLY A 77 0.01 -17.21 -23.02
N LYS A 78 0.04 -16.37 -21.98
CA LYS A 78 -0.82 -15.17 -21.85
C LYS A 78 -0.44 -14.08 -22.86
N ALA A 79 0.85 -14.00 -23.21
CA ALA A 79 1.39 -13.17 -24.29
C ALA A 79 2.15 -14.02 -25.32
N HIS A 80 2.40 -13.47 -26.51
CA HIS A 80 3.21 -14.11 -27.55
C HIS A 80 4.68 -13.69 -27.45
N ALA A 81 4.93 -12.44 -27.06
CA ALA A 81 6.25 -11.86 -26.89
C ALA A 81 6.29 -10.84 -25.74
N THR A 82 7.48 -10.45 -25.31
CA THR A 82 7.75 -9.26 -24.48
C THR A 82 8.90 -8.48 -25.08
N ALA A 83 8.86 -7.15 -24.99
CA ALA A 83 9.92 -6.27 -25.48
C ALA A 83 10.54 -5.48 -24.31
N TYR A 84 11.87 -5.52 -24.20
CA TYR A 84 12.63 -4.81 -23.17
C TYR A 84 14.13 -4.77 -23.52
N ASP A 85 14.93 -4.06 -22.72
CA ASP A 85 16.37 -3.92 -22.93
C ASP A 85 17.09 -5.28 -23.00
N LEU A 86 17.96 -5.45 -24.01
CA LEU A 86 18.66 -6.71 -24.27
C LEU A 86 19.35 -7.31 -23.03
N PRO A 87 20.18 -6.58 -22.25
CA PRO A 87 20.87 -7.16 -21.09
C PRO A 87 19.92 -7.84 -20.10
N VAL A 88 18.77 -7.21 -19.87
CA VAL A 88 17.76 -7.66 -18.90
C VAL A 88 16.98 -8.86 -19.44
N LEU A 89 16.67 -8.89 -20.74
CA LEU A 89 16.06 -10.06 -21.37
C LEU A 89 17.04 -11.25 -21.44
N SER A 90 18.32 -11.03 -21.71
CA SER A 90 19.35 -12.08 -21.66
C SER A 90 19.49 -12.67 -20.26
N ASN A 91 19.51 -11.83 -19.22
CA ASN A 91 19.52 -12.26 -17.82
C ASN A 91 18.24 -13.05 -17.45
N LEU A 92 17.06 -12.57 -17.87
CA LEU A 92 15.81 -13.30 -17.67
C LEU A 92 15.74 -14.63 -18.43
N GLN A 93 16.34 -14.74 -19.62
CA GLN A 93 16.48 -16.00 -20.35
C GLN A 93 17.33 -17.00 -19.55
N ALA A 94 18.46 -16.56 -18.98
CA ALA A 94 19.33 -17.41 -18.17
C ALA A 94 18.63 -17.96 -16.91
N LYS A 95 17.77 -17.15 -16.28
CA LYS A 95 17.03 -17.52 -15.06
C LYS A 95 15.70 -18.25 -15.32
N ILE A 96 15.12 -18.17 -16.53
CA ILE A 96 13.77 -18.68 -16.81
C ILE A 96 13.78 -19.63 -18.03
N GLU A 97 13.84 -20.93 -17.77
CA GLU A 97 13.77 -21.98 -18.80
C GLU A 97 12.54 -21.84 -19.71
N GLY A 98 12.68 -22.16 -21.01
CA GLY A 98 11.59 -22.16 -21.99
C GLY A 98 11.27 -20.77 -22.56
N LEU A 99 12.13 -19.78 -22.34
CA LEU A 99 12.11 -18.47 -22.98
C LEU A 99 13.39 -18.27 -23.79
N THR A 100 13.30 -17.48 -24.86
CA THR A 100 14.45 -17.15 -25.71
C THR A 100 14.31 -15.73 -26.27
N VAL A 101 15.42 -14.99 -26.35
CA VAL A 101 15.52 -13.68 -27.00
C VAL A 101 15.78 -13.87 -28.49
N LEU A 102 15.08 -13.11 -29.33
CA LEU A 102 15.28 -13.09 -30.78
C LEU A 102 16.54 -12.31 -31.16
N ASP A 103 17.22 -12.76 -32.22
CA ASP A 103 18.37 -12.05 -32.82
C ASP A 103 17.97 -10.71 -33.50
N GLU A 104 16.69 -10.53 -33.77
CA GLU A 104 16.10 -9.32 -34.37
C GLU A 104 15.60 -8.34 -33.29
N PHE A 105 16.07 -7.10 -33.34
CA PHE A 105 15.71 -6.02 -32.41
C PHE A 105 14.55 -5.18 -32.96
N ILE A 106 13.73 -4.64 -32.05
CA ILE A 106 12.75 -3.59 -32.40
C ILE A 106 13.49 -2.28 -32.69
N MET A 107 14.54 -2.02 -31.91
CA MET A 107 15.44 -0.89 -32.05
C MET A 107 16.86 -1.34 -31.67
N ASP A 108 17.79 -1.30 -32.62
CA ASP A 108 19.22 -1.45 -32.34
C ASP A 108 19.75 -0.20 -31.60
N ASP A 109 20.65 -0.42 -30.64
CA ASP A 109 21.33 0.63 -29.86
C ASP A 109 22.75 0.17 -29.51
N GLN A 110 23.59 1.07 -29.05
CA GLN A 110 24.95 0.76 -28.56
C GLN A 110 25.22 1.50 -27.27
N TYR A 111 25.81 0.80 -26.30
CA TYR A 111 26.12 1.38 -25.00
C TYR A 111 27.57 1.85 -24.96
N GLY A 112 27.76 3.05 -24.41
CA GLY A 112 29.05 3.73 -24.27
C GLY A 112 29.16 4.41 -22.91
N PHE A 113 30.35 4.42 -22.33
CA PHE A 113 30.62 5.27 -21.16
C PHE A 113 30.77 6.71 -21.63
N ALA A 114 30.36 7.67 -20.80
CA ALA A 114 30.46 9.09 -21.14
C ALA A 114 31.40 9.84 -20.18
N VAL A 115 32.15 10.80 -20.73
CA VAL A 115 33.04 11.72 -20.03
C VAL A 115 32.76 13.16 -20.44
N ARG A 116 33.27 14.13 -19.66
CA ARG A 116 33.15 15.56 -19.99
C ARG A 116 33.77 15.85 -21.36
N LYS A 117 33.24 16.86 -22.06
CA LYS A 117 33.54 17.08 -23.49
C LYS A 117 35.00 17.48 -23.76
N GLU A 118 35.67 17.99 -22.75
CA GLU A 118 37.09 18.35 -22.71
C GLU A 118 38.02 17.18 -22.32
N ASP A 119 37.49 16.12 -21.70
CA ASP A 119 38.28 15.03 -21.09
C ASP A 119 38.65 13.91 -22.08
N ASN A 120 39.36 14.31 -23.14
CA ASN A 120 39.85 13.40 -24.17
C ASN A 120 40.79 12.33 -23.59
N ARG A 121 41.54 12.65 -22.53
CA ARG A 121 42.44 11.70 -21.85
C ARG A 121 41.65 10.51 -21.28
N LEU A 122 40.53 10.76 -20.60
CA LEU A 122 39.72 9.67 -20.05
C LEU A 122 39.00 8.89 -21.15
N LYS A 123 38.53 9.56 -22.23
CA LYS A 123 37.99 8.89 -23.42
C LYS A 123 39.00 7.91 -24.05
N GLU A 124 40.20 8.39 -24.38
CA GLU A 124 41.28 7.57 -24.94
C GLU A 124 41.71 6.41 -24.02
N ALA A 125 41.58 6.58 -22.70
CA ALA A 125 41.81 5.50 -21.74
C ALA A 125 40.73 4.42 -21.81
N MET A 126 39.45 4.79 -21.86
CA MET A 126 38.35 3.83 -22.03
C MET A 126 38.50 3.03 -23.33
N ASP A 127 38.73 3.71 -24.46
CA ASP A 127 38.84 3.07 -25.77
C ASP A 127 40.03 2.09 -25.85
N ARG A 128 41.18 2.49 -25.29
CA ARG A 128 42.39 1.64 -25.21
C ARG A 128 42.16 0.44 -24.29
N VAL A 129 41.51 0.63 -23.15
CA VAL A 129 41.20 -0.47 -22.21
C VAL A 129 40.24 -1.45 -22.85
N LEU A 130 39.18 -0.98 -23.54
CA LEU A 130 38.25 -1.84 -24.28
C LEU A 130 38.97 -2.72 -25.31
N SER A 131 39.86 -2.11 -26.10
CA SER A 131 40.67 -2.82 -27.10
C SER A 131 41.53 -3.92 -26.45
N LYS A 132 42.23 -3.58 -25.36
CA LYS A 132 43.10 -4.48 -24.60
C LYS A 132 42.34 -5.68 -23.99
N ILE A 133 41.19 -5.44 -23.36
CA ILE A 133 40.37 -6.53 -22.77
C ILE A 133 39.69 -7.40 -23.83
N GLN A 134 39.48 -6.88 -25.04
CA GLN A 134 39.01 -7.69 -26.18
C GLN A 134 40.14 -8.59 -26.72
N GLU A 135 41.36 -8.08 -26.86
CA GLU A 135 42.53 -8.83 -27.35
C GLU A 135 42.97 -9.96 -26.39
N ASP A 136 42.96 -9.72 -25.07
CA ASP A 136 43.38 -10.73 -24.06
C ASP A 136 42.27 -11.68 -23.59
N GLY A 137 41.08 -11.56 -24.20
CA GLY A 137 39.89 -12.37 -23.92
C GLY A 137 39.22 -12.07 -22.56
N THR A 138 39.63 -11.02 -21.84
CA THR A 138 38.97 -10.59 -20.59
C THR A 138 37.53 -10.19 -20.84
N TYR A 139 37.25 -9.48 -21.93
CA TYR A 139 35.90 -9.12 -22.35
C TYR A 139 35.01 -10.34 -22.61
N ALA A 140 35.54 -11.42 -23.18
CA ALA A 140 34.79 -12.68 -23.32
C ALA A 140 34.47 -13.30 -21.96
N ARG A 141 35.42 -13.28 -21.02
CA ARG A 141 35.21 -13.74 -19.63
C ARG A 141 34.19 -12.86 -18.88
N MET A 142 34.15 -11.55 -19.15
CA MET A 142 33.12 -10.63 -18.64
C MET A 142 31.74 -11.01 -19.18
N LEU A 143 31.62 -11.28 -20.48
CA LEU A 143 30.35 -11.70 -21.07
C LEU A 143 29.87 -13.03 -20.49
N ASP A 144 30.73 -14.06 -20.41
CA ASP A 144 30.36 -15.36 -19.81
C ASP A 144 29.97 -15.24 -18.33
N ARG A 145 30.55 -14.28 -17.59
CA ARG A 145 30.25 -14.02 -16.17
C ARG A 145 28.92 -13.31 -15.99
N TRP A 146 28.71 -12.18 -16.67
CA TRP A 146 27.54 -11.31 -16.45
C TRP A 146 26.32 -11.70 -17.29
N PHE A 147 26.53 -12.45 -18.37
CA PHE A 147 25.49 -12.97 -19.26
C PHE A 147 25.62 -14.50 -19.43
N PRO A 148 25.55 -15.28 -18.34
CA PRO A 148 25.65 -16.73 -18.41
C PRO A 148 24.49 -17.31 -19.22
N LYS A 149 24.68 -18.49 -19.82
CA LYS A 149 23.60 -19.15 -20.58
C LYS A 149 22.47 -19.68 -19.69
N GLN A 150 22.75 -19.93 -18.42
CA GLN A 150 21.78 -20.42 -17.43
C GLN A 150 22.25 -20.02 -16.02
N GLY A 151 21.33 -19.65 -15.14
CA GLY A 151 21.60 -19.23 -13.77
C GLY A 151 21.85 -17.72 -13.61
N ASP A 152 22.29 -17.33 -12.43
CA ASP A 152 22.59 -15.94 -12.07
C ASP A 152 24.00 -15.49 -12.53
N PRO A 153 24.22 -14.18 -12.73
CA PRO A 153 25.54 -13.61 -12.98
C PRO A 153 26.59 -14.05 -11.95
N GLY A 154 27.81 -14.31 -12.41
CA GLY A 154 28.94 -14.69 -11.56
C GLY A 154 29.49 -13.52 -10.71
N PRO A 155 30.24 -13.82 -9.63
CA PRO A 155 30.72 -12.82 -8.69
C PRO A 155 31.74 -11.85 -9.30
N MET A 156 31.72 -10.61 -8.81
CA MET A 156 32.64 -9.54 -9.22
C MET A 156 34.11 -9.98 -9.01
N PRO A 157 34.97 -9.95 -10.06
CA PRO A 157 36.36 -10.34 -9.90
C PRO A 157 37.16 -9.28 -9.14
N GLN A 158 38.17 -9.74 -8.40
CA GLN A 158 39.10 -8.87 -7.69
C GLN A 158 40.09 -8.25 -8.68
N ILE A 159 39.83 -7.01 -9.09
CA ILE A 159 40.69 -6.23 -9.99
C ILE A 159 41.56 -5.30 -9.11
N PRO A 160 42.88 -5.55 -8.97
CA PRO A 160 43.73 -4.75 -8.11
C PRO A 160 43.94 -3.34 -8.69
N SER A 161 43.74 -2.32 -7.85
CA SER A 161 43.99 -0.90 -8.16
C SER A 161 45.07 -0.37 -7.22
N SER A 162 46.07 0.35 -7.74
CA SER A 162 47.15 0.92 -6.90
C SER A 162 46.74 2.19 -6.15
N GLY A 163 45.79 2.97 -6.68
CA GLY A 163 45.38 4.25 -6.10
C GLY A 163 46.43 5.37 -6.16
N GLU A 164 47.62 5.09 -6.70
CA GLU A 164 48.78 6.01 -6.74
C GLU A 164 48.48 7.30 -7.52
N ASN A 165 47.61 7.23 -8.54
CA ASN A 165 47.22 8.36 -9.37
C ASN A 165 45.89 9.02 -8.92
N GLY A 166 45.41 8.73 -7.71
CA GLY A 166 44.22 9.34 -7.10
C GLY A 166 42.93 8.53 -7.29
N ILE A 167 41.79 9.20 -7.13
CA ILE A 167 40.45 8.58 -7.13
C ILE A 167 39.72 8.90 -8.44
N LEU A 168 39.17 7.87 -9.09
CA LEU A 168 38.33 7.98 -10.29
C LEU A 168 36.86 7.82 -9.90
N ASN A 169 36.07 8.89 -10.01
CA ASN A 169 34.67 8.86 -9.60
C ASN A 169 33.77 8.40 -10.76
N PHE A 170 33.24 7.19 -10.66
CA PHE A 170 32.31 6.62 -11.64
C PHE A 170 30.87 6.84 -11.19
N GLY A 171 30.11 7.65 -11.93
CA GLY A 171 28.68 7.86 -11.71
C GLY A 171 27.84 6.79 -12.39
N THR A 172 26.97 6.13 -11.63
CA THR A 172 26.12 5.05 -12.16
C THR A 172 24.73 5.07 -11.53
N ALA A 173 23.85 4.18 -11.99
CA ALA A 173 22.53 3.94 -11.43
C ALA A 173 22.37 2.43 -11.21
N ALA A 174 22.43 2.00 -9.95
CA ALA A 174 22.53 0.58 -9.55
C ALA A 174 21.18 -0.17 -9.58
N VAL A 175 20.44 -0.07 -10.70
CA VAL A 175 19.04 -0.51 -10.83
C VAL A 175 18.81 -1.57 -11.92
N THR A 176 19.84 -1.94 -12.69
CA THR A 176 19.74 -2.73 -13.93
C THR A 176 20.66 -3.95 -13.89
N GLU A 177 20.18 -5.07 -13.37
CA GLU A 177 20.90 -6.36 -13.45
C GLU A 177 20.92 -6.87 -14.91
N PRO A 178 22.08 -7.23 -15.49
CA PRO A 178 23.40 -7.42 -14.87
C PRO A 178 24.40 -6.27 -15.18
N MET A 179 23.94 -5.15 -15.74
CA MET A 179 24.77 -4.01 -16.14
C MET A 179 25.37 -3.27 -14.95
N THR A 180 24.51 -2.78 -14.05
CA THR A 180 24.88 -2.15 -12.77
C THR A 180 23.75 -2.35 -11.78
N TYR A 181 24.02 -2.99 -10.64
CA TYR A 181 23.02 -3.29 -9.62
C TYR A 181 23.65 -3.44 -8.23
N VAL A 182 22.86 -3.22 -7.18
CA VAL A 182 23.29 -3.48 -5.80
C VAL A 182 23.19 -4.98 -5.50
N TYR A 183 24.28 -5.59 -5.03
CA TYR A 183 24.33 -7.01 -4.68
C TYR A 183 24.75 -7.20 -3.21
N ALA A 184 23.77 -7.58 -2.39
CA ALA A 184 23.91 -7.95 -0.99
C ALA A 184 24.89 -7.03 -0.20
N ASN A 185 25.99 -7.58 0.30
CA ASN A 185 27.03 -6.87 1.06
C ASN A 185 28.22 -6.44 0.20
N GLU A 186 28.25 -6.75 -1.09
CA GLU A 186 29.35 -6.42 -2.01
C GLU A 186 29.24 -4.99 -2.58
N GLY A 187 28.11 -4.33 -2.36
CA GLY A 187 27.84 -2.96 -2.81
C GLY A 187 27.30 -2.93 -4.24
N VAL A 188 27.74 -1.95 -5.02
CA VAL A 188 27.34 -1.81 -6.43
C VAL A 188 28.27 -2.64 -7.31
N ILE A 189 27.73 -3.63 -8.01
CA ILE A 189 28.46 -4.50 -8.94
C ILE A 189 27.78 -4.51 -10.32
N GLY A 190 28.39 -5.20 -11.29
CA GLY A 190 27.83 -5.39 -12.62
C GLY A 190 28.88 -5.33 -13.72
N PHE A 191 28.46 -5.63 -14.95
CA PHE A 191 29.29 -5.57 -16.14
C PHE A 191 29.98 -4.20 -16.33
N ASP A 192 29.25 -3.11 -16.07
CA ASP A 192 29.79 -1.74 -16.15
C ASP A 192 30.79 -1.47 -15.01
N ILE A 193 30.56 -2.01 -13.82
CA ILE A 193 31.48 -1.85 -12.68
C ILE A 193 32.80 -2.58 -12.93
N GLU A 194 32.75 -3.77 -13.54
CA GLU A 194 33.97 -4.49 -13.94
C GLU A 194 34.75 -3.74 -15.02
N TYR A 195 34.06 -3.19 -16.03
CA TYR A 195 34.71 -2.37 -17.04
C TYR A 195 35.33 -1.09 -16.45
N ALA A 196 34.60 -0.38 -15.57
CA ALA A 196 35.09 0.78 -14.83
C ALA A 196 36.32 0.46 -13.96
N ALA A 197 36.39 -0.75 -13.37
CA ALA A 197 37.52 -1.20 -12.58
C ALA A 197 38.77 -1.46 -13.44
N TYR A 198 38.63 -2.02 -14.65
CA TYR A 198 39.76 -2.13 -15.59
C TYR A 198 40.26 -0.76 -16.07
N ILE A 199 39.35 0.22 -16.27
CA ILE A 199 39.72 1.60 -16.60
C ILE A 199 40.51 2.25 -15.45
N ALA A 200 40.04 2.11 -14.21
CA ALA A 200 40.74 2.60 -13.03
C ALA A 200 42.13 1.94 -12.86
N GLN A 201 42.23 0.63 -13.12
CA GLN A 201 43.49 -0.12 -13.10
C GLN A 201 44.52 0.37 -14.14
N ASP A 202 44.13 0.56 -15.42
CA ASP A 202 45.03 1.07 -16.47
C ASP A 202 45.54 2.49 -16.14
N LEU A 203 44.72 3.28 -15.44
CA LEU A 203 45.06 4.62 -14.99
C LEU A 203 45.86 4.64 -13.67
N GLY A 204 46.00 3.52 -12.96
CA GLY A 204 46.61 3.47 -11.61
C GLY A 204 45.80 4.24 -10.54
N MET A 205 44.49 4.35 -10.73
CA MET A 205 43.57 5.11 -9.87
C MET A 205 42.68 4.17 -9.05
N GLN A 206 42.20 4.63 -7.90
CA GLN A 206 41.20 3.95 -7.11
C GLN A 206 39.79 4.26 -7.63
N LEU A 207 39.03 3.23 -8.01
CA LEU A 207 37.64 3.40 -8.41
C LEU A 207 36.78 3.78 -7.18
N ASN A 208 36.04 4.88 -7.28
CA ASN A 208 34.98 5.26 -6.35
C ASN A 208 33.64 5.25 -7.09
N ILE A 209 32.71 4.39 -6.65
CA ILE A 209 31.40 4.24 -7.28
C ILE A 209 30.40 5.21 -6.63
N VAL A 210 29.81 6.08 -7.44
CA VAL A 210 28.85 7.09 -7.01
C VAL A 210 27.47 6.75 -7.60
N ASP A 211 26.71 5.94 -6.87
CA ASP A 211 25.33 5.62 -7.22
C ASP A 211 24.42 6.86 -7.13
N MET A 212 23.55 7.03 -8.13
CA MET A 212 22.61 8.14 -8.24
C MET A 212 21.45 7.81 -9.17
N GLU A 213 20.39 8.63 -9.14
CA GLU A 213 19.31 8.49 -10.13
C GLU A 213 19.85 8.66 -11.56
N PHE A 214 19.45 7.77 -12.49
CA PHE A 214 19.92 7.74 -13.88
C PHE A 214 19.84 9.12 -14.58
N GLY A 215 18.77 9.88 -14.34
CA GLY A 215 18.59 11.23 -14.88
C GLY A 215 19.54 12.29 -14.33
N ALA A 216 20.18 12.03 -13.18
CA ALA A 216 21.16 12.91 -12.55
C ALA A 216 22.60 12.65 -13.04
N MET A 217 22.89 11.52 -13.69
CA MET A 217 24.25 11.16 -14.14
C MET A 217 24.85 12.18 -15.11
N LEU A 218 24.10 12.58 -16.15
CA LEU A 218 24.60 13.52 -17.14
C LEU A 218 24.84 14.94 -16.55
N PRO A 219 23.93 15.52 -15.73
CA PRO A 219 24.23 16.72 -14.95
C PRO A 219 25.40 16.58 -13.98
N ALA A 220 25.55 15.44 -13.30
CA ALA A 220 26.64 15.20 -12.35
C ALA A 220 28.01 15.15 -13.05
N LEU A 221 28.08 14.54 -14.24
CA LEU A 221 29.27 14.54 -15.09
C LEU A 221 29.63 15.95 -15.55
N ILE A 222 28.67 16.68 -16.11
CA ILE A 222 28.87 18.05 -16.62
C ILE A 222 29.28 19.03 -15.50
N SER A 223 28.76 18.84 -14.29
CA SER A 223 29.13 19.66 -13.11
C SER A 223 30.44 19.24 -12.43
N GLY A 224 31.14 18.22 -12.94
CA GLY A 224 32.39 17.74 -12.36
C GLY A 224 32.23 17.00 -11.02
N LYS A 225 31.02 16.55 -10.66
CA LYS A 225 30.77 15.74 -9.46
C LYS A 225 31.26 14.28 -9.64
N VAL A 226 31.30 13.81 -10.88
CA VAL A 226 31.87 12.52 -11.30
C VAL A 226 32.69 12.71 -12.57
N ASP A 227 33.61 11.78 -12.83
CA ASP A 227 34.62 11.88 -13.89
C ASP A 227 34.20 11.12 -15.17
N MET A 228 33.56 9.96 -14.98
CA MET A 228 32.94 9.17 -16.03
C MET A 228 31.59 8.63 -15.55
N ILE A 229 30.69 8.33 -16.49
CA ILE A 229 29.39 7.69 -16.20
C ILE A 229 29.10 6.50 -17.10
N GLY A 230 28.38 5.51 -16.56
CA GLY A 230 27.92 4.31 -17.26
C GLY A 230 26.85 3.57 -16.45
N ALA A 231 25.81 3.12 -17.12
CA ALA A 231 24.73 2.28 -16.59
C ALA A 231 23.90 1.68 -17.75
N GLY A 232 24.58 1.04 -18.72
CA GLY A 232 23.99 0.69 -20.02
C GLY A 232 23.54 1.93 -20.82
N LEU A 233 24.41 2.94 -20.91
CA LEU A 233 24.04 4.26 -21.44
C LEU A 233 24.06 4.29 -22.97
N SER A 234 22.89 4.37 -23.60
CA SER A 234 22.72 4.57 -25.05
C SER A 234 23.55 5.75 -25.59
N ILE A 235 24.35 5.48 -26.61
CA ILE A 235 25.07 6.49 -27.40
C ILE A 235 24.06 7.14 -28.36
N THR A 236 23.71 8.40 -28.10
CA THR A 236 22.78 9.16 -28.95
C THR A 236 23.41 10.46 -29.45
N GLU A 237 23.05 10.90 -30.66
CA GLU A 237 23.51 12.18 -31.21
C GLU A 237 23.18 13.37 -30.31
N GLU A 238 22.08 13.29 -29.55
CA GLU A 238 21.69 14.34 -28.60
C GLU A 238 22.67 14.41 -27.42
N ARG A 239 23.00 13.26 -26.81
CA ARG A 239 23.95 13.20 -25.69
C ARG A 239 25.38 13.55 -26.15
N ALA A 240 25.79 13.08 -27.34
CA ALA A 240 27.10 13.36 -27.92
C ALA A 240 27.37 14.85 -28.23
N LYS A 241 26.32 15.70 -28.25
CA LYS A 241 26.51 17.17 -28.30
C LYS A 241 27.07 17.75 -27.00
N SER A 242 26.85 17.08 -25.86
CA SER A 242 27.17 17.58 -24.52
C SER A 242 28.32 16.83 -23.84
N VAL A 243 28.59 15.58 -24.21
CA VAL A 243 29.62 14.70 -23.63
C VAL A 243 30.37 13.93 -24.72
N LEU A 244 31.57 13.44 -24.40
CA LEU A 244 32.28 12.47 -25.23
C LEU A 244 31.91 11.05 -24.78
N PHE A 245 31.66 10.16 -25.72
CA PHE A 245 31.46 8.74 -25.46
C PHE A 245 32.74 7.93 -25.73
N SER A 246 32.91 6.82 -25.01
CA SER A 246 33.81 5.74 -25.39
C SER A 246 33.39 5.12 -26.73
N GLU A 247 34.26 4.32 -27.32
CA GLU A 247 33.83 3.28 -28.27
C GLU A 247 32.73 2.39 -27.65
N PRO A 248 31.82 1.84 -28.47
CA PRO A 248 30.68 1.06 -27.99
C PRO A 248 31.16 -0.26 -27.35
N TYR A 249 30.97 -0.41 -26.05
CA TYR A 249 31.47 -1.53 -25.26
C TYR A 249 30.44 -2.66 -25.10
N TYR A 250 29.17 -2.44 -25.46
CA TYR A 250 28.13 -3.48 -25.46
C TYR A 250 27.05 -3.15 -26.52
N LYS A 251 26.50 -4.17 -27.18
CA LYS A 251 25.36 -4.00 -28.09
C LYS A 251 24.07 -3.84 -27.26
N GLY A 252 23.48 -2.65 -27.28
CA GLY A 252 22.23 -2.37 -26.59
C GLY A 252 21.00 -2.61 -27.46
N GLY A 253 19.85 -2.19 -26.95
CA GLY A 253 18.63 -2.02 -27.75
C GLY A 253 17.41 -2.73 -27.18
N LEU A 254 16.26 -2.44 -27.77
CA LEU A 254 14.99 -3.03 -27.40
C LEU A 254 14.84 -4.39 -28.10
N ALA A 255 15.18 -5.44 -27.35
CA ALA A 255 15.10 -6.83 -27.81
C ALA A 255 13.72 -7.43 -27.54
N VAL A 256 13.46 -8.61 -28.10
CA VAL A 256 12.18 -9.31 -27.97
C VAL A 256 12.39 -10.73 -27.47
N MET A 257 11.68 -11.10 -26.41
CA MET A 257 11.69 -12.44 -25.84
C MET A 257 10.37 -13.18 -26.13
N VAL A 258 10.49 -14.44 -26.50
CA VAL A 258 9.41 -15.34 -26.91
C VAL A 258 9.54 -16.70 -26.21
N ARG A 259 8.55 -17.60 -26.37
CA ARG A 259 8.68 -18.99 -25.91
C ARG A 259 9.69 -19.75 -26.77
N GLU A 260 10.56 -20.50 -26.12
CA GLU A 260 11.50 -21.41 -26.78
C GLU A 260 10.75 -22.59 -27.44
N LYS A 261 11.39 -23.25 -28.43
CA LYS A 261 10.85 -24.48 -29.02
C LYS A 261 10.76 -25.56 -27.95
N PRO A 262 9.68 -26.38 -27.88
CA PRO A 262 9.61 -27.48 -26.94
C PRO A 262 10.66 -28.55 -27.29
N GLN A 263 11.82 -28.52 -26.62
CA GLN A 263 12.54 -29.76 -26.35
C GLN A 263 11.64 -30.62 -25.44
N GLN A 264 11.76 -31.95 -25.54
CA GLN A 264 10.85 -32.89 -24.86
C GLN A 264 10.86 -32.67 -23.33
N ALA A 265 9.86 -31.94 -22.85
CA ALA A 265 9.81 -31.51 -21.46
C ALA A 265 9.63 -32.72 -20.53
N LYS A 266 10.54 -32.84 -19.56
CA LYS A 266 10.33 -33.68 -18.38
C LYS A 266 9.06 -33.20 -17.67
N GLN A 267 8.30 -34.14 -17.09
CA GLN A 267 6.96 -33.88 -16.53
C GLN A 267 6.96 -32.68 -15.58
N ALA A 268 6.07 -31.70 -15.84
CA ALA A 268 5.90 -30.54 -15.00
C ALA A 268 5.35 -30.92 -13.61
N LYS A 269 6.03 -30.51 -12.54
CA LYS A 269 5.57 -30.67 -11.16
C LYS A 269 4.40 -29.73 -10.85
N ARG A 270 3.61 -30.10 -9.85
CA ARG A 270 2.43 -29.38 -9.35
C ARG A 270 2.84 -28.14 -8.54
N ALA A 271 2.20 -27.00 -8.81
CA ALA A 271 2.36 -25.77 -8.02
C ALA A 271 1.87 -25.96 -6.57
N LYS A 272 2.57 -25.34 -5.61
CA LYS A 272 2.42 -25.58 -4.17
C LYS A 272 1.66 -24.44 -3.48
N THR A 273 1.43 -24.59 -2.18
CA THR A 273 0.65 -23.63 -1.38
C THR A 273 1.42 -23.25 -0.11
N LEU A 274 1.71 -21.97 0.08
CA LEU A 274 2.51 -21.45 1.18
C LEU A 274 1.70 -20.51 2.09
N GLY A 275 1.63 -20.82 3.38
CA GLY A 275 0.92 -20.03 4.39
C GLY A 275 1.75 -18.90 5.00
N VAL A 276 1.15 -17.73 5.18
CA VAL A 276 1.77 -16.55 5.82
C VAL A 276 0.76 -15.82 6.71
N LEU A 277 1.24 -15.04 7.68
CA LEU A 277 0.37 -14.10 8.41
C LEU A 277 0.13 -12.83 7.59
N LEU A 278 -1.11 -12.34 7.58
CA LEU A 278 -1.49 -11.12 6.86
C LEU A 278 -0.80 -9.88 7.47
N GLY A 279 -0.24 -9.03 6.61
CA GLY A 279 0.49 -7.82 7.01
C GLY A 279 1.87 -8.10 7.63
N SER A 280 2.35 -9.34 7.54
CA SER A 280 3.70 -9.71 7.98
C SER A 280 4.74 -9.48 6.88
N THR A 281 5.98 -9.29 7.30
CA THR A 281 7.16 -9.27 6.44
C THR A 281 7.40 -10.62 5.73
N HIS A 282 6.91 -11.72 6.30
CA HIS A 282 6.87 -13.04 5.65
C HIS A 282 5.99 -13.04 4.39
N GLU A 283 4.83 -12.36 4.42
CA GLU A 283 3.93 -12.25 3.26
C GLU A 283 4.62 -11.56 2.09
N GLN A 284 5.26 -10.42 2.35
CA GLN A 284 6.02 -9.69 1.34
C GLN A 284 7.18 -10.54 0.79
N TYR A 285 7.88 -11.29 1.66
CA TYR A 285 8.97 -12.17 1.23
C TYR A 285 8.44 -13.32 0.35
N ALA A 286 7.37 -14.00 0.78
CA ALA A 286 6.74 -15.10 0.07
C ALA A 286 6.25 -14.70 -1.33
N LEU A 287 5.58 -13.55 -1.44
CA LEU A 287 5.13 -12.98 -2.72
C LEU A 287 6.28 -12.58 -3.65
N THR A 288 7.49 -12.39 -3.11
CA THR A 288 8.69 -12.04 -3.89
C THR A 288 9.46 -13.29 -4.34
N HIS A 289 9.68 -14.26 -3.46
CA HIS A 289 10.58 -15.40 -3.69
C HIS A 289 9.86 -16.67 -4.16
N TYR A 290 8.55 -16.79 -3.97
CA TYR A 290 7.74 -17.95 -4.40
C TYR A 290 6.61 -17.54 -5.37
N PRO A 291 6.90 -16.80 -6.46
CA PRO A 291 5.88 -16.25 -7.35
C PRO A 291 5.10 -17.29 -8.16
N ASN A 292 5.60 -18.53 -8.24
CA ASN A 292 4.95 -19.65 -8.91
C ASN A 292 4.04 -20.48 -7.98
N ASP A 293 4.05 -20.19 -6.67
CA ASP A 293 3.27 -20.89 -5.66
C ASP A 293 2.08 -20.04 -5.15
N ARG A 294 1.08 -20.71 -4.60
CA ARG A 294 -0.14 -20.09 -4.10
C ARG A 294 0.05 -19.63 -2.65
N ILE A 295 0.12 -18.33 -2.43
CA ILE A 295 0.21 -17.77 -1.08
C ILE A 295 -1.19 -17.74 -0.40
N LEU A 296 -1.28 -18.22 0.84
CA LEU A 296 -2.48 -18.15 1.68
C LEU A 296 -2.21 -17.27 2.93
N GLN A 297 -3.03 -16.26 3.13
CA GLN A 297 -2.91 -15.29 4.22
C GLN A 297 -3.82 -15.65 5.40
N PHE A 298 -3.32 -15.58 6.62
CA PHE A 298 -4.05 -15.89 7.86
C PHE A 298 -3.97 -14.73 8.87
N GLN A 299 -5.05 -14.51 9.63
CA GLN A 299 -5.15 -13.40 10.59
C GLN A 299 -4.43 -13.68 11.92
N ASN A 300 -4.17 -14.95 12.24
CA ASN A 300 -3.58 -15.38 13.50
C ASN A 300 -2.82 -16.71 13.33
N VAL A 301 -1.97 -17.02 14.30
CA VAL A 301 -1.10 -18.22 14.30
C VAL A 301 -1.90 -19.52 14.38
N PRO A 302 -2.94 -19.68 15.23
CA PRO A 302 -3.76 -20.88 15.24
C PRO A 302 -4.36 -21.26 13.88
N ASP A 303 -4.92 -20.29 13.13
CA ASP A 303 -5.49 -20.54 11.80
C ASP A 303 -4.42 -20.97 10.78
N LEU A 304 -3.23 -20.37 10.85
CA LEU A 304 -2.07 -20.75 10.03
C LEU A 304 -1.65 -22.20 10.30
N LEU A 305 -1.51 -22.59 11.57
CA LEU A 305 -1.13 -23.96 11.96
C LEU A 305 -2.22 -24.98 11.62
N VAL A 306 -3.49 -24.62 11.77
CA VAL A 306 -4.63 -25.45 11.33
C VAL A 306 -4.61 -25.65 9.81
N SER A 307 -4.18 -24.66 9.03
CA SER A 307 -4.07 -24.77 7.57
C SER A 307 -3.06 -25.84 7.13
N LEU A 308 -1.92 -25.95 7.83
CA LEU A 308 -0.90 -26.99 7.61
C LEU A 308 -1.47 -28.37 7.91
N ARG A 309 -1.99 -28.58 9.12
CA ARG A 309 -2.58 -29.87 9.53
C ARG A 309 -3.74 -30.30 8.63
N GLN A 310 -4.51 -29.35 8.07
CA GLN A 310 -5.59 -29.63 7.12
C GLN A 310 -5.12 -29.84 5.67
N GLY A 311 -3.83 -29.65 5.35
CA GLY A 311 -3.32 -29.73 3.98
C GLY A 311 -3.90 -28.65 3.06
N LYS A 312 -4.32 -27.52 3.64
CA LYS A 312 -4.71 -26.31 2.90
C LYS A 312 -3.49 -25.51 2.47
N SER A 313 -2.44 -25.54 3.30
CA SER A 313 -1.11 -25.03 3.00
C SER A 313 -0.15 -26.23 3.03
N ASP A 314 0.74 -26.35 2.05
CA ASP A 314 1.76 -27.39 1.99
C ASP A 314 2.94 -27.05 2.93
N ALA A 315 3.24 -25.76 3.09
CA ALA A 315 4.22 -25.22 4.04
C ALA A 315 3.77 -23.83 4.56
N ALA A 316 4.45 -23.26 5.55
CA ALA A 316 4.20 -21.90 6.05
C ALA A 316 5.46 -21.20 6.59
N MET A 317 5.52 -19.87 6.47
CA MET A 317 6.60 -19.06 7.05
C MET A 317 6.26 -18.55 8.45
N TYR A 318 7.22 -18.63 9.37
CA TYR A 318 7.06 -18.13 10.74
C TYR A 318 8.41 -17.79 11.42
N VAL A 319 8.36 -17.01 12.50
CA VAL A 319 9.56 -16.58 13.26
C VAL A 319 10.19 -17.77 13.99
N ARG A 320 11.48 -18.03 13.74
CA ARG A 320 12.24 -19.19 14.20
C ARG A 320 12.27 -19.33 15.72
N GLU A 321 12.47 -18.21 16.41
CA GLU A 321 12.60 -18.17 17.87
C GLU A 321 11.26 -18.52 18.55
N MET A 322 10.14 -18.28 17.86
CA MET A 322 8.79 -18.60 18.31
C MET A 322 8.36 -20.06 18.01
N LEU A 323 9.15 -20.82 17.24
CA LEU A 323 8.76 -22.16 16.81
C LEU A 323 8.92 -23.24 17.88
N ALA A 324 9.82 -23.09 18.84
CA ALA A 324 10.07 -24.13 19.84
C ALA A 324 8.82 -24.56 20.65
N PRO A 325 8.02 -23.65 21.24
CA PRO A 325 6.77 -24.04 21.90
C PRO A 325 5.73 -24.58 20.90
N VAL A 326 5.67 -24.02 19.68
CA VAL A 326 4.77 -24.49 18.62
C VAL A 326 5.06 -25.95 18.26
N LEU A 327 6.30 -26.32 18.03
CA LEU A 327 6.71 -27.69 17.67
C LEU A 327 6.53 -28.67 18.84
N LYS A 328 6.75 -28.22 20.08
CA LYS A 328 6.50 -29.01 21.30
C LYS A 328 5.02 -29.42 21.42
N ASP A 329 4.11 -28.51 21.10
CA ASP A 329 2.66 -28.76 21.13
C ASP A 329 2.12 -29.40 19.83
N ASN A 330 2.97 -29.53 18.79
CA ASN A 330 2.60 -30.02 17.46
C ASN A 330 3.69 -30.96 16.90
N PRO A 331 3.82 -32.20 17.41
CA PRO A 331 4.92 -33.10 17.07
C PRO A 331 4.96 -33.55 15.60
N ASP A 332 3.85 -33.40 14.86
CA ASP A 332 3.77 -33.71 13.42
C ASP A 332 4.37 -32.58 12.55
N LEU A 333 4.57 -31.38 13.11
CA LEU A 333 5.18 -30.26 12.42
C LEU A 333 6.70 -30.28 12.56
N GLY A 334 7.41 -29.85 11.51
CA GLY A 334 8.86 -29.72 11.48
C GLY A 334 9.31 -28.49 10.73
N ILE A 335 10.59 -28.13 10.91
CA ILE A 335 11.25 -27.02 10.22
C ILE A 335 11.86 -27.57 8.92
N LEU A 336 11.51 -26.96 7.78
CA LEU A 336 12.08 -27.29 6.46
C LEU A 336 13.34 -26.46 6.16
N ALA A 337 13.29 -25.17 6.49
CA ALA A 337 14.39 -24.23 6.29
C ALA A 337 14.60 -23.45 7.58
N ASP A 338 15.77 -23.61 8.19
CA ASP A 338 16.06 -23.15 9.57
C ASP A 338 16.13 -21.62 9.64
N THR A 339 16.70 -20.97 8.62
CA THR A 339 16.64 -19.52 8.43
C THR A 339 16.57 -19.19 6.94
N ILE A 340 15.71 -18.24 6.57
CA ILE A 340 15.42 -17.79 5.21
C ILE A 340 15.79 -16.32 5.02
N PHE A 341 15.47 -15.49 6.02
CA PHE A 341 15.94 -14.11 6.10
C PHE A 341 15.91 -13.64 7.56
N TYR A 342 16.62 -12.54 7.82
CA TYR A 342 16.66 -11.90 9.14
C TYR A 342 15.78 -10.65 9.20
N GLU A 343 15.21 -10.40 10.37
CA GLU A 343 14.33 -9.28 10.65
C GLU A 343 14.90 -8.39 11.77
N PRO A 344 15.35 -7.16 11.46
CA PRO A 344 15.83 -6.24 12.49
C PRO A 344 14.66 -5.71 13.32
N ILE A 345 14.67 -5.99 14.62
CA ILE A 345 13.61 -5.61 15.56
C ILE A 345 13.98 -4.32 16.28
N GLY A 346 13.06 -3.34 16.29
CA GLY A 346 13.24 -2.05 16.93
C GLY A 346 12.04 -1.66 17.79
N ALA A 347 12.31 -0.92 18.87
CA ALA A 347 11.28 -0.31 19.69
C ALA A 347 10.76 0.96 19.00
N VAL A 348 9.46 1.23 19.17
CA VAL A 348 8.73 2.30 18.48
C VAL A 348 8.50 3.49 19.41
N PHE A 349 8.83 4.69 18.93
CA PHE A 349 8.72 5.96 19.65
C PHE A 349 7.95 7.00 18.82
N ASN A 350 7.40 8.01 19.49
CA ASN A 350 6.75 9.12 18.82
C ASN A 350 7.83 10.03 18.18
N LYS A 351 7.65 10.39 16.90
CA LYS A 351 8.58 11.27 16.17
C LYS A 351 8.76 12.65 16.78
N GLU A 352 7.77 13.13 17.53
CA GLU A 352 7.80 14.43 18.18
C GLU A 352 8.54 14.39 19.53
N ASN A 353 8.93 13.20 20.02
CA ASN A 353 9.67 13.02 21.27
C ASN A 353 10.84 12.04 21.12
N ASP A 354 11.90 12.51 20.47
CA ASP A 354 13.10 11.71 20.20
C ASP A 354 13.95 11.42 21.46
N SER A 355 13.74 12.17 22.55
CA SER A 355 14.54 12.05 23.77
C SER A 355 14.46 10.64 24.40
N LEU A 356 13.27 10.04 24.43
CA LEU A 356 13.07 8.69 24.98
C LEU A 356 13.73 7.62 24.10
N ARG A 357 13.75 7.81 22.78
CA ARG A 357 14.42 6.93 21.82
C ARG A 357 15.94 6.95 21.98
N LEU A 358 16.53 8.13 22.15
CA LEU A 358 17.96 8.30 22.41
C LEU A 358 18.38 7.67 23.75
N GLN A 359 17.57 7.84 24.80
CA GLN A 359 17.78 7.17 26.09
C GLN A 359 17.68 5.64 25.97
N PHE A 360 16.74 5.14 25.17
CA PHE A 360 16.63 3.69 24.90
C PHE A 360 17.84 3.17 24.14
N ASN A 361 18.29 3.84 23.08
CA ASN A 361 19.50 3.46 22.35
C ASN A 361 20.74 3.42 23.28
N ALA A 362 20.91 4.43 24.14
CA ALA A 362 21.99 4.46 25.13
C ALA A 362 21.91 3.30 26.13
N PHE A 363 20.71 3.00 26.63
CA PHE A 363 20.46 1.84 27.49
C PHE A 363 20.81 0.51 26.79
N ILE A 364 20.41 0.32 25.53
CA ILE A 364 20.75 -0.87 24.74
C ILE A 364 22.27 -1.04 24.61
N GLN A 365 23.01 0.04 24.34
CA GLN A 365 24.47 -0.01 24.29
C GLN A 365 25.08 -0.37 25.65
N GLN A 366 24.54 0.17 26.76
CA GLN A 366 24.99 -0.17 28.11
C GLN A 366 24.78 -1.65 28.46
N ILE A 367 23.61 -2.23 28.18
CA ILE A 367 23.36 -3.66 28.48
C ILE A 367 24.12 -4.62 27.58
N ARG A 368 24.52 -4.19 26.37
CA ARG A 368 25.47 -4.92 25.53
C ARG A 368 26.89 -4.86 26.12
N GLY A 369 27.35 -3.69 26.55
CA GLY A 369 28.69 -3.49 27.12
C GLY A 369 28.96 -4.19 28.45
N ASN A 370 27.92 -4.55 29.21
CA ASN A 370 28.05 -5.22 30.52
C ASN A 370 27.56 -6.69 30.54
N GLY A 371 27.25 -7.27 29.39
CA GLY A 371 26.84 -8.68 29.26
C GLY A 371 25.42 -9.01 29.75
N ILE A 372 24.64 -8.05 30.24
CA ILE A 372 23.21 -8.28 30.60
C ILE A 372 22.41 -8.70 29.37
N TYR A 373 22.70 -8.10 28.21
CA TYR A 373 22.09 -8.46 26.93
C TYR A 373 22.26 -9.94 26.60
N ASP A 374 23.48 -10.47 26.73
CA ASP A 374 23.79 -11.87 26.40
C ASP A 374 23.08 -12.83 27.36
N GLN A 375 23.02 -12.48 28.66
CA GLN A 375 22.23 -13.23 29.65
C GLN A 375 20.73 -13.25 29.33
N MET A 376 20.19 -12.18 28.75
CA MET A 376 18.78 -12.12 28.33
C MET A 376 18.51 -13.01 27.12
N VAL A 377 19.39 -12.98 26.12
CA VAL A 377 19.31 -13.86 24.95
C VAL A 377 19.46 -15.33 25.38
N GLU A 378 20.44 -15.63 26.23
CA GLU A 378 20.66 -16.98 26.75
C GLU A 378 19.44 -17.48 27.54
N ARG A 379 18.84 -16.64 28.39
CA ARG A 379 17.66 -17.01 29.21
C ARG A 379 16.43 -17.29 28.36
N TRP A 380 16.03 -16.34 27.53
CA TRP A 380 14.74 -16.40 26.83
C TRP A 380 14.83 -17.18 25.52
N VAL A 381 15.84 -16.93 24.70
CA VAL A 381 15.94 -17.51 23.36
C VAL A 381 16.62 -18.88 23.41
N THR A 382 17.79 -18.97 24.04
CA THR A 382 18.59 -20.22 24.04
C THR A 382 18.04 -21.26 25.01
N LYS A 383 17.74 -20.88 26.26
CA LYS A 383 17.29 -21.79 27.32
C LYS A 383 15.77 -21.86 27.50
N GLN A 384 15.00 -21.03 26.80
CA GLN A 384 13.53 -20.97 26.87
C GLN A 384 13.01 -20.90 28.31
N GLY A 385 13.62 -20.02 29.11
CA GLY A 385 13.19 -19.77 30.48
C GLY A 385 11.73 -19.28 30.52
N GLU A 386 11.03 -19.60 31.61
CA GLU A 386 9.64 -19.21 31.85
C GLU A 386 9.52 -18.26 33.07
N GLN A 387 10.66 -17.81 33.62
CA GLN A 387 10.77 -17.03 34.85
C GLN A 387 11.62 -15.78 34.62
N MET A 388 11.12 -14.64 35.11
CA MET A 388 11.85 -13.37 35.11
C MET A 388 12.98 -13.39 36.15
N PRO A 389 14.15 -12.82 35.85
CA PRO A 389 15.17 -12.59 36.87
C PRO A 389 14.74 -11.49 37.83
N GLU A 390 15.39 -11.41 38.99
CA GLU A 390 15.28 -10.23 39.84
C GLU A 390 15.89 -9.01 39.12
N ILE A 391 15.11 -7.93 39.06
CA ILE A 391 15.48 -6.65 38.47
C ILE A 391 15.28 -5.62 39.58
N GLU A 392 16.34 -4.90 39.94
CA GLU A 392 16.25 -3.83 40.94
C GLU A 392 15.20 -2.80 40.53
N LYS A 393 14.31 -2.46 41.46
CA LYS A 393 13.19 -1.53 41.23
C LYS A 393 13.54 -0.15 41.73
N HIS A 394 14.27 0.61 40.92
CA HIS A 394 14.49 2.03 41.14
C HIS A 394 13.27 2.80 40.59
N VAL A 395 12.41 3.29 41.48
CA VAL A 395 11.18 4.02 41.12
C VAL A 395 11.15 5.35 41.86
N GLU A 396 11.52 6.41 41.15
CA GLU A 396 11.56 7.78 41.66
C GLU A 396 10.68 8.73 40.83
N ASN A 397 10.58 8.53 39.50
CA ASN A 397 10.13 9.55 38.55
C ASN A 397 9.01 9.09 37.59
N GLY A 398 7.91 8.56 38.15
CA GLY A 398 6.66 8.33 37.42
C GLY A 398 6.59 7.01 36.63
N GLU A 399 5.74 6.97 35.60
CA GLU A 399 5.43 5.75 34.83
C GLU A 399 6.03 5.78 33.41
N LEU A 400 6.29 4.60 32.86
CA LEU A 400 6.63 4.34 31.46
C LEU A 400 5.54 3.43 30.86
N ARG A 401 4.70 3.99 30.00
CA ARG A 401 3.56 3.31 29.37
C ARG A 401 4.01 2.66 28.06
N VAL A 402 4.06 1.34 28.01
CA VAL A 402 4.56 0.58 26.85
C VAL A 402 3.42 -0.19 26.20
N ALA A 403 3.08 0.14 24.96
CA ALA A 403 2.11 -0.62 24.18
C ALA A 403 2.72 -1.95 23.68
N MET A 404 1.99 -3.05 23.87
CA MET A 404 2.45 -4.40 23.48
C MET A 404 1.30 -5.38 23.29
N VAL A 405 1.59 -6.54 22.69
CA VAL A 405 0.69 -7.68 22.53
C VAL A 405 1.04 -8.72 23.60
N THR A 406 0.25 -8.80 24.68
CA THR A 406 0.53 -9.72 25.79
C THR A 406 0.32 -11.20 25.46
N SER A 407 -0.39 -11.48 24.36
CA SER A 407 -0.73 -12.81 23.86
C SER A 407 0.19 -13.31 22.72
N MET A 408 1.34 -12.67 22.52
CA MET A 408 2.24 -12.97 21.40
C MET A 408 2.89 -14.36 21.48
N GLY A 409 3.28 -14.78 22.69
CA GLY A 409 3.97 -16.05 22.98
C GLY A 409 5.43 -15.87 23.43
N LEU A 410 5.95 -16.87 24.13
CA LEU A 410 7.37 -16.99 24.43
C LEU A 410 8.18 -17.30 23.15
N PRO A 411 9.43 -16.81 23.03
CA PRO A 411 10.25 -16.22 24.10
C PRO A 411 10.06 -14.72 24.36
N PHE A 412 9.34 -13.97 23.51
CA PHE A 412 9.32 -12.50 23.59
C PHE A 412 8.30 -11.94 24.60
N ILE A 413 7.01 -12.33 24.54
CA ILE A 413 5.97 -11.86 25.46
C ILE A 413 4.95 -12.97 25.72
N GLY A 414 4.96 -13.54 26.91
CA GLY A 414 3.99 -14.52 27.37
C GLY A 414 3.49 -14.24 28.79
N VAL A 415 2.62 -15.11 29.30
CA VAL A 415 2.12 -15.07 30.67
C VAL A 415 2.54 -16.35 31.40
N SER A 416 3.26 -16.21 32.51
CA SER A 416 3.69 -17.30 33.38
C SER A 416 3.26 -16.99 34.81
N GLN A 417 2.59 -17.95 35.46
CA GLN A 417 2.03 -17.81 36.80
C GLN A 417 1.18 -16.54 37.00
N GLY A 418 0.45 -16.10 35.96
CA GLY A 418 -0.39 -14.90 35.97
C GLY A 418 0.36 -13.57 35.85
N SER A 419 1.69 -13.59 35.70
CA SER A 419 2.52 -12.41 35.44
C SER A 419 3.01 -12.39 33.99
N LEU A 420 3.21 -11.19 33.44
CA LEU A 420 3.80 -11.03 32.12
C LEU A 420 5.30 -11.33 32.18
N VAL A 421 5.80 -12.14 31.24
CA VAL A 421 7.19 -12.62 31.18
C VAL A 421 7.69 -12.66 29.74
N GLY A 422 9.01 -12.66 29.52
CA GLY A 422 9.61 -12.77 28.18
C GLY A 422 10.72 -11.75 27.94
N TYR A 423 11.41 -11.89 26.80
CA TYR A 423 12.52 -11.03 26.40
C TYR A 423 12.12 -9.55 26.24
N ASP A 424 11.02 -9.28 25.54
CA ASP A 424 10.47 -7.92 25.34
C ASP A 424 9.92 -7.35 26.66
N VAL A 425 9.59 -8.19 27.64
CA VAL A 425 9.16 -7.77 28.98
C VAL A 425 10.36 -7.41 29.86
N GLU A 426 11.39 -8.26 29.87
CA GLU A 426 12.62 -8.01 30.63
C GLU A 426 13.35 -6.76 30.15
N ILE A 427 13.47 -6.56 28.83
CA ILE A 427 14.12 -5.37 28.28
C ILE A 427 13.39 -4.08 28.68
N MET A 428 12.05 -4.10 28.73
CA MET A 428 11.24 -2.97 29.16
C MET A 428 11.28 -2.74 30.67
N MET A 429 11.31 -3.80 31.49
CA MET A 429 11.47 -3.65 32.94
C MET A 429 12.85 -3.10 33.32
N ARG A 430 13.90 -3.56 32.65
CA ARG A 430 15.27 -3.02 32.82
C ARG A 430 15.37 -1.58 32.33
N PHE A 431 14.77 -1.24 31.19
CA PHE A 431 14.74 0.14 30.70
C PHE A 431 13.94 1.07 31.61
N ALA A 432 12.79 0.63 32.14
CA ALA A 432 12.04 1.40 33.10
C ALA A 432 12.85 1.68 34.38
N SER A 433 13.57 0.68 34.91
CA SER A 433 14.49 0.87 36.05
C SER A 433 15.65 1.82 35.72
N TYR A 434 16.23 1.74 34.52
CA TYR A 434 17.24 2.70 34.03
C TYR A 434 16.74 4.15 33.99
N LEU A 435 15.45 4.35 33.71
CA LEU A 435 14.80 5.68 33.75
C LEU A 435 14.30 6.10 35.16
N GLY A 436 14.46 5.28 36.19
CA GLY A 436 13.87 5.50 37.50
C GLY A 436 12.33 5.45 37.49
N LYS A 437 11.73 4.71 36.54
CA LYS A 437 10.30 4.67 36.24
C LYS A 437 9.65 3.32 36.53
N LYS A 438 8.36 3.35 36.83
CA LYS A 438 7.50 2.17 36.88
C LYS A 438 7.09 1.74 35.47
N PHE A 439 7.41 0.50 35.10
CA PHE A 439 6.91 -0.14 33.87
C PHE A 439 5.39 -0.38 33.94
N VAL A 440 4.67 0.06 32.90
CA VAL A 440 3.21 -0.12 32.76
C VAL A 440 2.91 -0.67 31.35
N PRO A 441 2.67 -1.98 31.18
CA PRO A 441 2.28 -2.54 29.90
C PRO A 441 0.83 -2.16 29.55
N ILE A 442 0.59 -1.82 28.28
CA ILE A 442 -0.74 -1.58 27.72
C ILE A 442 -0.98 -2.62 26.62
N ASP A 443 -1.82 -3.61 26.92
CA ASP A 443 -2.22 -4.64 25.97
C ASP A 443 -3.10 -4.06 24.85
N MET A 444 -2.75 -4.35 23.59
CA MET A 444 -3.56 -4.01 22.42
C MET A 444 -3.19 -4.85 21.19
N PRO A 445 -4.05 -4.94 20.16
CA PRO A 445 -3.73 -5.65 18.92
C PRO A 445 -2.50 -5.07 18.20
N PHE A 446 -1.69 -5.94 17.58
CA PHE A 446 -0.43 -5.59 16.91
C PHE A 446 -0.54 -4.40 15.93
N ASN A 447 -1.62 -4.37 15.14
CA ASN A 447 -1.87 -3.30 14.16
C ASN A 447 -2.11 -1.90 14.77
N SER A 448 -2.36 -1.83 16.08
CA SER A 448 -2.68 -0.60 16.82
C SER A 448 -1.46 0.01 17.54
N LEU A 449 -0.35 -0.74 17.67
CA LEU A 449 0.84 -0.35 18.44
C LEU A 449 1.45 0.98 17.95
N LEU A 450 1.75 1.07 16.64
CA LEU A 450 2.35 2.27 16.05
C LEU A 450 1.42 3.49 16.19
N LEU A 451 0.12 3.29 15.99
CA LEU A 451 -0.88 4.36 16.11
C LEU A 451 -1.04 4.82 17.57
N ALA A 452 -0.98 3.92 18.55
CA ALA A 452 -1.05 4.28 19.96
C ALA A 452 0.12 5.17 20.40
N VAL A 453 1.33 4.89 19.91
CA VAL A 453 2.51 5.74 20.17
C VAL A 453 2.42 7.07 19.42
N ALA A 454 2.03 7.05 18.13
CA ALA A 454 1.84 8.27 17.33
C ALA A 454 0.76 9.20 17.93
N MET A 455 -0.29 8.64 18.55
CA MET A 455 -1.35 9.39 19.25
C MET A 455 -1.03 9.71 20.72
N GLY A 456 0.16 9.39 21.24
CA GLY A 456 0.56 9.65 22.64
C GLY A 456 -0.19 8.83 23.70
N LYS A 457 -0.93 7.78 23.30
CA LYS A 457 -1.64 6.86 24.21
C LYS A 457 -0.67 5.96 24.98
N ALA A 458 0.47 5.64 24.37
CA ALA A 458 1.62 5.00 24.98
C ALA A 458 2.87 5.84 24.72
N ASP A 459 3.87 5.73 25.58
CA ASP A 459 5.14 6.47 25.46
C ASP A 459 6.08 5.80 24.44
N MET A 460 5.98 4.46 24.32
CA MET A 460 6.68 3.64 23.34
C MET A 460 5.93 2.31 23.08
N ALA A 461 6.37 1.51 22.11
CA ALA A 461 5.84 0.16 21.87
C ALA A 461 6.93 -0.87 21.52
N VAL A 462 6.73 -2.12 21.96
CA VAL A 462 7.52 -3.31 21.61
C VAL A 462 6.60 -4.52 21.47
N SER A 463 6.90 -5.44 20.54
CA SER A 463 6.28 -6.75 20.30
C SER A 463 6.90 -7.37 19.04
N CYS A 464 8.23 -7.55 18.99
CA CYS A 464 8.96 -7.87 17.75
C CYS A 464 8.57 -7.00 16.53
N ILE A 465 8.59 -5.68 16.68
CA ILE A 465 8.23 -4.78 15.57
C ILE A 465 9.43 -4.64 14.62
N THR A 466 9.33 -5.25 13.43
CA THR A 466 10.34 -5.14 12.38
C THR A 466 10.52 -3.68 11.93
N ILE A 467 11.76 -3.20 11.90
CA ILE A 467 12.14 -1.90 11.37
C ILE A 467 11.98 -1.93 9.85
N THR A 468 11.18 -1.01 9.31
CA THR A 468 11.03 -0.83 7.86
C THR A 468 10.98 0.64 7.50
N GLU A 469 11.47 1.01 6.31
CA GLU A 469 11.41 2.38 5.81
C GLU A 469 9.98 2.95 5.73
N GLU A 470 8.99 2.08 5.54
CA GLU A 470 7.60 2.47 5.48
C GLU A 470 7.06 2.85 6.86
N ARG A 471 7.28 2.00 7.87
CA ARG A 471 6.89 2.29 9.26
C ARG A 471 7.67 3.49 9.81
N ALA A 472 8.93 3.66 9.42
CA ALA A 472 9.76 4.81 9.78
C ALA A 472 9.25 6.16 9.23
N LYS A 473 8.20 6.18 8.39
CA LYS A 473 7.52 7.43 7.98
C LYS A 473 6.55 7.93 9.06
N THR A 474 5.89 7.05 9.80
CA THR A 474 4.86 7.40 10.79
C THR A 474 5.37 7.44 12.23
N VAL A 475 6.38 6.64 12.55
CA VAL A 475 7.00 6.55 13.90
C VAL A 475 8.52 6.65 13.82
N ALA A 476 9.19 6.86 14.96
CA ALA A 476 10.63 6.74 15.09
C ALA A 476 10.99 5.35 15.66
N PHE A 477 12.10 4.77 15.20
CA PHE A 477 12.60 3.47 15.68
C PHE A 477 13.89 3.61 16.47
N SER A 478 14.06 2.80 17.52
CA SER A 478 15.39 2.56 18.09
C SER A 478 16.35 1.97 17.06
N ASP A 479 17.63 1.92 17.42
CA ASP A 479 18.56 0.99 16.81
C ASP A 479 18.04 -0.46 17.02
N LYS A 480 18.46 -1.43 16.18
CA LYS A 480 17.97 -2.81 16.34
C LYS A 480 18.39 -3.37 17.71
N TYR A 481 17.41 -3.68 18.55
CA TYR A 481 17.68 -4.29 19.86
C TYR A 481 17.76 -5.81 19.73
N TYR A 482 17.06 -6.41 18.78
CA TYR A 482 17.16 -7.83 18.47
C TYR A 482 17.09 -8.05 16.94
N GLU A 483 17.41 -9.26 16.50
CA GLU A 483 17.34 -9.68 15.09
C GLU A 483 16.77 -11.09 15.04
N CYS A 484 15.52 -11.22 14.59
CA CYS A 484 14.85 -12.52 14.50
C CYS A 484 15.21 -13.20 13.19
N SER A 485 15.16 -14.54 13.18
CA SER A 485 15.27 -15.34 11.96
C SER A 485 13.89 -15.86 11.54
N VAL A 486 13.65 -15.94 10.22
CA VAL A 486 12.39 -16.47 9.66
C VAL A 486 12.65 -17.85 9.08
N SER A 487 11.75 -18.79 9.34
CA SER A 487 11.85 -20.18 8.90
C SER A 487 10.63 -20.60 8.10
N ILE A 488 10.74 -21.70 7.36
CA ILE A 488 9.57 -22.43 6.85
C ILE A 488 9.33 -23.68 7.71
N ILE A 489 8.07 -23.90 8.06
CA ILE A 489 7.54 -25.11 8.70
C ILE A 489 6.53 -25.84 7.83
N ALA A 490 6.38 -27.14 8.03
CA ALA A 490 5.37 -27.96 7.37
C ALA A 490 4.99 -29.20 8.20
N ASP A 491 3.95 -29.91 7.75
CA ASP A 491 3.51 -31.21 8.29
C ASP A 491 4.42 -32.32 7.73
N MET A 492 5.35 -32.80 8.54
CA MET A 492 6.38 -33.76 8.14
C MET A 492 5.80 -35.15 7.82
N SER A 493 4.57 -35.44 8.28
CA SER A 493 3.88 -36.69 7.93
C SER A 493 3.47 -36.77 6.45
N ARG A 494 3.54 -35.64 5.71
CA ARG A 494 3.07 -35.50 4.32
C ARG A 494 4.15 -35.14 3.32
N MET A 495 5.39 -34.91 3.78
CA MET A 495 6.48 -34.45 2.92
C MET A 495 7.47 -35.56 2.56
N THR A 496 7.90 -35.56 1.30
CA THR A 496 9.08 -36.31 0.85
C THR A 496 10.32 -35.42 0.94
N ARG A 497 11.51 -36.04 1.02
CA ARG A 497 12.79 -35.31 1.11
C ARG A 497 12.95 -34.29 -0.04
N ASP A 498 12.68 -34.72 -1.27
CA ASP A 498 12.70 -33.88 -2.47
C ASP A 498 11.72 -32.68 -2.39
N SER A 499 10.57 -32.84 -1.70
CA SER A 499 9.58 -31.76 -1.58
C SER A 499 9.99 -30.67 -0.60
N ALA A 500 10.91 -30.97 0.33
CA ALA A 500 11.44 -30.03 1.32
C ALA A 500 12.55 -29.13 0.75
N GLU A 501 13.47 -29.70 -0.03
CA GLU A 501 14.57 -28.96 -0.69
C GLU A 501 14.02 -27.87 -1.63
N GLU A 502 12.90 -28.13 -2.30
CA GLU A 502 12.18 -27.18 -3.15
C GLU A 502 11.50 -26.00 -2.42
N PHE A 503 11.52 -25.93 -1.08
CA PHE A 503 11.09 -24.74 -0.34
C PHE A 503 12.28 -23.90 0.16
N MET A 504 13.52 -24.34 -0.05
CA MET A 504 14.70 -23.58 0.36
C MET A 504 15.01 -22.48 -0.68
N PRO A 505 15.32 -21.24 -0.26
CA PRO A 505 15.64 -20.17 -1.20
C PRO A 505 17.07 -20.28 -1.74
N SER A 506 17.27 -19.82 -2.97
CA SER A 506 18.51 -19.14 -3.37
C SER A 506 18.39 -17.65 -3.02
N GLU A 507 19.34 -17.15 -2.23
CA GLU A 507 19.47 -15.76 -1.75
C GLU A 507 19.57 -14.74 -2.91
N THR A 508 19.08 -13.49 -2.87
CA THR A 508 18.02 -12.80 -2.08
C THR A 508 17.59 -11.53 -2.87
N THR A 509 16.34 -11.04 -2.79
CA THR A 509 15.95 -9.74 -3.41
C THR A 509 15.06 -8.86 -2.52
N ARG A 510 15.25 -7.52 -2.52
CA ARG A 510 14.22 -6.57 -2.02
C ARG A 510 14.28 -5.11 -2.53
N SER A 511 13.28 -4.77 -3.34
CA SER A 511 12.45 -3.53 -3.31
C SER A 511 13.07 -2.12 -3.39
N GLU A 512 12.93 -1.46 -4.55
CA GLU A 512 13.18 -0.02 -4.77
C GLU A 512 11.95 0.91 -4.63
N LYS A 513 12.18 2.23 -4.59
CA LYS A 513 11.15 3.29 -4.43
C LYS A 513 10.74 3.94 -5.77
N LYS A 514 9.44 3.92 -6.10
CA LYS A 514 8.86 4.67 -7.25
C LYS A 514 8.45 6.13 -6.94
N GLY A 515 8.50 6.98 -7.97
CA GLY A 515 8.17 8.41 -7.94
C GLY A 515 6.67 8.79 -7.84
N PHE A 516 6.42 10.05 -7.49
CA PHE A 516 5.14 10.57 -6.99
C PHE A 516 3.95 10.45 -7.96
N PHE A 517 4.07 10.91 -9.21
CA PHE A 517 2.95 10.87 -10.16
C PHE A 517 2.63 9.45 -10.67
N LYS A 518 3.65 8.59 -10.80
CA LYS A 518 3.44 7.17 -11.17
C LYS A 518 2.69 6.41 -10.06
N LYS A 519 2.99 6.70 -8.78
CA LYS A 519 2.22 6.21 -7.63
C LYS A 519 0.74 6.58 -7.70
N ILE A 520 0.39 7.81 -8.08
CA ILE A 520 -1.03 8.22 -8.16
C ILE A 520 -1.79 7.43 -9.24
N SER A 521 -1.17 7.13 -10.39
CA SER A 521 -1.80 6.35 -11.45
C SER A 521 -1.91 4.85 -11.12
N GLU A 522 -0.86 4.24 -10.59
CA GLU A 522 -0.88 2.84 -10.11
C GLU A 522 -1.92 2.68 -8.99
N SER A 523 -1.97 3.66 -8.08
CA SER A 523 -2.93 3.73 -6.99
C SER A 523 -4.38 3.92 -7.46
N PHE A 524 -4.64 4.77 -8.46
CA PHE A 524 -5.98 4.90 -9.07
C PHE A 524 -6.47 3.54 -9.60
N HIS A 525 -5.63 2.83 -10.35
CA HIS A 525 -6.00 1.53 -10.92
C HIS A 525 -6.26 0.49 -9.81
N ASN A 526 -5.35 0.37 -8.84
CA ASN A 526 -5.48 -0.61 -7.75
C ASN A 526 -6.66 -0.30 -6.81
N ASN A 527 -6.93 0.97 -6.49
CA ASN A 527 -7.98 1.33 -5.53
C ASN A 527 -9.38 1.40 -6.13
N LEU A 528 -9.54 1.70 -7.43
CA LEU A 528 -10.85 1.84 -8.07
C LEU A 528 -11.14 0.78 -9.13
N VAL A 529 -10.19 0.46 -10.02
CA VAL A 529 -10.47 -0.36 -11.22
C VAL A 529 -10.34 -1.85 -10.93
N GLN A 530 -9.31 -2.25 -10.19
CA GLN A 530 -9.09 -3.62 -9.76
C GLN A 530 -10.29 -4.13 -8.94
N GLU A 531 -10.76 -5.36 -9.20
CA GLU A 531 -11.95 -5.98 -8.57
C GLU A 531 -13.26 -5.17 -8.66
N ASP A 532 -13.41 -4.27 -9.65
CA ASP A 532 -14.56 -3.36 -9.76
C ASP A 532 -14.81 -2.53 -8.47
N ARG A 533 -13.76 -2.18 -7.70
CA ARG A 533 -13.89 -1.47 -6.40
C ARG A 533 -14.65 -0.14 -6.51
N TYR A 534 -14.70 0.49 -7.68
CA TYR A 534 -15.57 1.64 -7.96
C TYR A 534 -17.06 1.37 -7.68
N LYS A 535 -17.55 0.12 -7.82
CA LYS A 535 -18.94 -0.25 -7.48
C LYS A 535 -19.20 -0.08 -5.98
N LEU A 536 -18.28 -0.53 -5.13
CA LEU A 536 -18.37 -0.31 -3.68
C LEU A 536 -18.42 1.18 -3.33
N VAL A 537 -17.66 2.01 -4.04
CA VAL A 537 -17.66 3.47 -3.86
C VAL A 537 -19.01 4.09 -4.23
N LEU A 538 -19.65 3.59 -5.29
CA LEU A 538 -21.00 3.99 -5.69
C LEU A 538 -22.07 3.51 -4.70
N ASP A 539 -21.94 2.29 -4.15
CA ASP A 539 -22.83 1.77 -3.12
C ASP A 539 -22.74 2.60 -1.82
N GLY A 540 -21.51 2.92 -1.38
CA GLY A 540 -21.27 3.79 -0.23
C GLY A 540 -21.84 5.21 -0.43
N LEU A 541 -21.73 5.75 -1.64
CA LEU A 541 -22.36 7.02 -2.02
C LEU A 541 -23.89 6.94 -1.98
N ALA A 542 -24.49 5.85 -2.49
CA ALA A 542 -25.93 5.64 -2.44
C ALA A 542 -26.43 5.59 -0.98
N VAL A 543 -25.74 4.88 -0.09
CA VAL A 543 -26.04 4.83 1.36
C VAL A 543 -25.95 6.23 1.99
N THR A 544 -24.89 6.99 1.72
CA THR A 544 -24.73 8.38 2.18
C THR A 544 -25.92 9.27 1.76
N VAL A 545 -26.35 9.16 0.50
CA VAL A 545 -27.48 9.94 -0.03
C VAL A 545 -28.81 9.52 0.60
N ILE A 546 -29.06 8.21 0.74
CA ILE A 546 -30.28 7.67 1.37
C ILE A 546 -30.40 8.16 2.82
N ILE A 547 -29.33 8.03 3.61
CA ILE A 547 -29.32 8.50 5.01
C ILE A 547 -29.61 10.00 5.06
N SER A 548 -28.92 10.78 4.22
CA SER A 548 -29.04 12.24 4.21
C SER A 548 -30.45 12.72 3.86
N ILE A 549 -31.08 12.16 2.81
CA ILE A 549 -32.41 12.57 2.37
C ILE A 549 -33.46 12.18 3.42
N LEU A 550 -33.43 10.94 3.92
CA LEU A 550 -34.42 10.47 4.90
C LEU A 550 -34.26 11.18 6.24
N ALA A 551 -33.03 11.43 6.71
CA ALA A 551 -32.77 12.18 7.93
C ALA A 551 -33.23 13.64 7.82
N ALA A 552 -33.07 14.29 6.67
CA ALA A 552 -33.55 15.66 6.47
C ALA A 552 -35.08 15.74 6.40
N ILE A 553 -35.76 14.78 5.75
CA ILE A 553 -37.23 14.72 5.73
C ILE A 553 -37.76 14.53 7.16
N LEU A 554 -37.27 13.50 7.86
CA LEU A 554 -37.65 13.21 9.25
C LEU A 554 -37.36 14.39 10.17
N GLY A 555 -36.14 14.92 10.10
CA GLY A 555 -35.68 16.00 10.97
C GLY A 555 -36.40 17.32 10.71
N THR A 556 -36.78 17.64 9.47
CA THR A 556 -37.55 18.86 9.15
C THR A 556 -38.99 18.77 9.66
N LEU A 557 -39.63 17.59 9.54
CA LEU A 557 -40.96 17.35 10.10
C LEU A 557 -40.95 17.48 11.63
N LEU A 558 -39.98 16.84 12.29
CA LEU A 558 -39.78 16.95 13.73
C LEU A 558 -39.44 18.38 14.16
N ALA A 559 -38.62 19.11 13.40
CA ALA A 559 -38.29 20.50 13.67
C ALA A 559 -39.53 21.42 13.66
N GLY A 560 -40.48 21.19 12.74
CA GLY A 560 -41.75 21.92 12.72
C GLY A 560 -42.58 21.70 13.99
N VAL A 561 -42.61 20.46 14.50
CA VAL A 561 -43.28 20.12 15.78
C VAL A 561 -42.56 20.75 16.97
N VAL A 562 -41.23 20.56 17.07
CA VAL A 562 -40.41 21.09 18.16
C VAL A 562 -40.42 22.62 18.20
N CYS A 563 -40.33 23.30 17.05
CA CYS A 563 -40.49 24.75 16.95
C CYS A 563 -41.88 25.20 17.44
N SER A 564 -42.93 24.50 17.02
CA SER A 564 -44.31 24.81 17.42
C SER A 564 -44.53 24.62 18.94
N MET A 565 -43.99 23.56 19.54
CA MET A 565 -43.97 23.36 20.99
C MET A 565 -43.19 24.49 21.69
N ARG A 566 -42.02 24.84 21.17
CA ARG A 566 -41.11 25.86 21.70
C ARG A 566 -41.69 27.27 21.68
N MET A 567 -42.60 27.55 20.75
CA MET A 567 -43.36 28.80 20.59
C MET A 567 -44.76 28.78 21.21
N SER A 568 -45.21 27.64 21.76
CA SER A 568 -46.53 27.53 22.36
C SER A 568 -46.65 28.32 23.68
N ALA A 569 -47.88 28.66 24.06
CA ALA A 569 -48.16 29.28 25.36
C ALA A 569 -47.99 28.31 26.55
N SER A 570 -47.91 26.99 26.29
CA SER A 570 -47.74 25.99 27.34
C SER A 570 -46.30 25.96 27.84
N ARG A 571 -46.10 26.36 29.10
CA ARG A 571 -44.77 26.32 29.75
C ARG A 571 -44.16 24.92 29.73
N PHE A 572 -44.99 23.86 29.85
CA PHE A 572 -44.52 22.48 29.79
C PHE A 572 -43.95 22.12 28.42
N ALA A 573 -44.73 22.31 27.34
CA ALA A 573 -44.28 22.01 25.98
C ALA A 573 -43.07 22.86 25.55
N ALA A 574 -43.05 24.14 25.93
CA ALA A 574 -41.92 25.03 25.64
C ALA A 574 -40.64 24.63 26.41
N THR A 575 -40.77 24.11 27.64
CA THR A 575 -39.63 23.63 28.44
C THR A 575 -39.11 22.29 27.93
N PHE A 576 -40.00 21.34 27.58
CA PHE A 576 -39.60 20.08 26.96
C PHE A 576 -38.85 20.31 25.64
N ALA A 577 -39.38 21.16 24.76
CA ALA A 577 -38.71 21.53 23.52
C ALA A 577 -37.34 22.21 23.76
N LYS A 578 -37.22 23.06 24.79
CA LYS A 578 -35.92 23.64 25.19
C LYS A 578 -34.93 22.55 25.64
N GLY A 579 -35.37 21.58 26.46
CA GLY A 579 -34.55 20.45 26.90
C GLY A 579 -34.07 19.58 25.74
N TYR A 580 -34.98 19.21 24.83
CA TYR A 580 -34.66 18.50 23.59
C TYR A 580 -33.60 19.23 22.77
N ILE A 581 -33.81 20.52 22.48
CA ILE A 581 -32.88 21.33 21.69
C ILE A 581 -31.50 21.39 22.37
N SER A 582 -31.44 21.64 23.67
CA SER A 582 -30.18 21.68 24.42
C SER A 582 -29.45 20.34 24.44
N PHE A 583 -30.16 19.22 24.63
CA PHE A 583 -29.56 17.89 24.68
C PHE A 583 -28.99 17.47 23.32
N PHE A 584 -29.80 17.51 22.26
CA PHE A 584 -29.39 17.04 20.94
C PHE A 584 -28.31 17.94 20.31
N ARG A 585 -28.32 19.26 20.54
CA ARG A 585 -27.26 20.16 20.07
C ARG A 585 -25.99 20.10 20.94
N GLY A 586 -26.11 19.75 22.22
CA GLY A 586 -24.97 19.62 23.14
C GLY A 586 -24.23 18.28 23.05
N THR A 587 -24.81 17.27 22.38
CA THR A 587 -24.23 15.92 22.28
C THR A 587 -23.48 15.74 20.95
N PRO A 588 -22.21 15.27 20.96
CA PRO A 588 -21.51 14.91 19.73
C PRO A 588 -22.26 13.87 18.93
N VAL A 589 -22.46 14.09 17.62
CA VAL A 589 -23.34 13.27 16.78
C VAL A 589 -22.88 11.81 16.66
N LEU A 590 -21.56 11.55 16.70
CA LEU A 590 -21.00 10.19 16.78
C LEU A 590 -21.42 9.46 18.07
N VAL A 591 -21.31 10.13 19.22
CA VAL A 591 -21.70 9.56 20.52
C VAL A 591 -23.21 9.30 20.55
N LEU A 592 -24.01 10.23 20.02
CA LEU A 592 -25.45 10.05 19.88
C LEU A 592 -25.79 8.83 19.01
N LEU A 593 -25.13 8.69 17.85
CA LEU A 593 -25.32 7.55 16.94
C LEU A 593 -24.98 6.22 17.64
N MET A 594 -23.84 6.16 18.34
CA MET A 594 -23.41 4.98 19.10
C MET A 594 -24.40 4.62 20.22
N ILE A 595 -24.89 5.59 20.98
CA ILE A 595 -25.88 5.34 22.05
C ILE A 595 -27.20 4.83 21.46
N ILE A 596 -27.70 5.45 20.39
CA ILE A 596 -28.96 5.02 19.77
C ILE A 596 -28.82 3.59 19.21
N PHE A 597 -27.67 3.25 18.60
CA PHE A 597 -27.41 1.89 18.08
C PHE A 597 -27.17 0.85 19.18
N TYR A 598 -26.16 1.05 20.03
CA TYR A 598 -25.69 0.05 21.00
C TYR A 598 -26.43 0.03 22.34
N VAL A 599 -27.30 1.01 22.62
CA VAL A 599 -28.05 1.08 23.90
C VAL A 599 -29.56 1.12 23.64
N VAL A 600 -30.05 2.05 22.82
CA VAL A 600 -31.50 2.22 22.62
C VAL A 600 -32.10 1.08 21.77
N PHE A 601 -31.41 0.67 20.71
CA PHE A 601 -31.86 -0.43 19.84
C PHE A 601 -31.10 -1.75 20.05
N ALA A 602 -30.30 -1.88 21.13
CA ALA A 602 -29.51 -3.10 21.41
C ALA A 602 -30.33 -4.40 21.42
N SER A 603 -31.58 -4.35 21.87
CA SER A 603 -32.48 -5.51 21.97
C SER A 603 -33.34 -5.75 20.71
N VAL A 604 -33.21 -4.93 19.67
CA VAL A 604 -34.06 -4.97 18.47
C VAL A 604 -33.19 -5.05 17.22
N GLN A 605 -33.37 -6.11 16.43
CA GLN A 605 -32.64 -6.31 15.18
C GLN A 605 -33.16 -5.40 14.06
N ILE A 606 -32.87 -4.11 14.16
CA ILE A 606 -33.22 -3.06 13.20
C ILE A 606 -32.08 -2.82 12.20
N ASN A 607 -32.42 -2.39 10.98
CA ASN A 607 -31.42 -2.04 9.96
C ASN A 607 -30.54 -0.85 10.44
N PRO A 608 -29.20 -0.98 10.49
CA PRO A 608 -28.30 0.11 10.93
C PRO A 608 -28.45 1.43 10.16
N VAL A 609 -28.84 1.38 8.88
CA VAL A 609 -29.12 2.57 8.05
C VAL A 609 -30.33 3.34 8.59
N LEU A 610 -31.36 2.64 9.08
CA LEU A 610 -32.53 3.27 9.70
C LEU A 610 -32.16 3.90 11.06
N VAL A 611 -31.24 3.28 11.82
CA VAL A 611 -30.72 3.86 13.06
C VAL A 611 -29.99 5.17 12.77
N ALA A 612 -29.15 5.21 11.74
CA ALA A 612 -28.48 6.43 11.29
C ALA A 612 -29.50 7.52 10.91
N VAL A 613 -30.52 7.18 10.12
CA VAL A 613 -31.61 8.11 9.75
C VAL A 613 -32.31 8.71 10.97
N ILE A 614 -32.60 7.89 12.00
CA ILE A 614 -33.21 8.35 13.25
C ILE A 614 -32.24 9.26 14.03
N ALA A 615 -30.99 8.85 14.19
CA ALA A 615 -29.99 9.59 14.97
C ALA A 615 -29.68 10.97 14.35
N PHE A 616 -29.40 11.03 13.05
CA PHE A 616 -29.20 12.29 12.34
C PHE A 616 -30.48 13.10 12.25
N GLY A 617 -31.64 12.47 12.02
CA GLY A 617 -32.93 13.16 11.96
C GLY A 617 -33.29 13.87 13.28
N LEU A 618 -33.03 13.23 14.42
CA LEU A 618 -33.22 13.84 15.75
C LEU A 618 -32.22 14.98 16.02
N ASN A 619 -30.95 14.80 15.63
CA ASN A 619 -29.94 15.85 15.78
C ASN A 619 -30.29 17.08 14.90
N PHE A 620 -30.55 16.85 13.62
CA PHE A 620 -30.93 17.86 12.63
C PHE A 620 -32.21 18.60 13.03
N ALA A 621 -33.22 17.90 13.56
CA ALA A 621 -34.45 18.51 14.05
C ALA A 621 -34.20 19.58 15.13
N ALA A 622 -33.24 19.35 16.03
CA ALA A 622 -32.90 20.28 17.11
C ALA A 622 -32.25 21.58 16.59
N TYR A 623 -31.41 21.50 15.55
CA TYR A 623 -30.84 22.68 14.89
C TYR A 623 -31.90 23.42 14.05
N VAL A 624 -32.62 22.70 13.20
CA VAL A 624 -33.64 23.29 12.30
C VAL A 624 -34.81 23.91 13.07
N ALA A 625 -35.21 23.35 14.23
CA ALA A 625 -36.24 23.96 15.08
C ALA A 625 -35.84 25.36 15.57
N GLU A 626 -34.57 25.59 15.90
CA GLU A 626 -34.07 26.92 16.27
C GLU A 626 -33.94 27.85 15.06
N ILE A 627 -33.56 27.35 13.89
CA ILE A 627 -33.55 28.12 12.63
C ILE A 627 -34.98 28.59 12.29
N PHE A 628 -35.98 27.72 12.36
CA PHE A 628 -37.39 28.09 12.16
C PHE A 628 -37.86 29.08 13.21
N ARG A 629 -37.59 28.83 14.50
CA ARG A 629 -37.98 29.74 15.59
C ARG A 629 -37.38 31.13 15.41
N THR A 630 -36.10 31.24 15.10
CA THR A 630 -35.42 32.53 14.90
C THR A 630 -35.94 33.25 13.67
N SER A 631 -36.15 32.54 12.57
CA SER A 631 -36.66 33.09 11.31
C SER A 631 -38.13 33.53 11.36
N ILE A 632 -38.95 32.92 12.24
CA ILE A 632 -40.32 33.39 12.51
C ILE A 632 -40.31 34.64 13.40
N ASN A 633 -39.40 34.70 14.38
CA ASN A 633 -39.31 35.83 15.32
C ASN A 633 -38.60 37.08 14.75
N SER A 634 -37.89 36.97 13.62
CA SER A 634 -37.30 38.13 12.93
C SER A 634 -38.36 39.00 12.21
N ILE A 635 -39.56 38.48 12.00
CA ILE A 635 -40.67 39.21 11.37
C ILE A 635 -41.32 40.12 12.41
N GLY A 636 -41.43 41.42 12.08
CA GLY A 636 -41.98 42.44 12.97
C GLY A 636 -43.39 42.11 13.45
N LYS A 637 -43.62 42.21 14.77
CA LYS A 637 -44.90 41.85 15.44
C LYS A 637 -46.13 42.51 14.81
N GLY A 638 -45.99 43.76 14.35
CA GLY A 638 -47.05 44.50 13.65
C GLY A 638 -47.60 43.81 12.40
N GLN A 639 -46.83 42.95 11.70
CA GLN A 639 -47.33 42.15 10.57
C GLN A 639 -48.37 41.11 11.02
N LYS A 640 -48.15 40.50 12.19
CA LYS A 640 -49.06 39.54 12.80
C LYS A 640 -50.33 40.21 13.32
N GLU A 641 -50.18 41.39 13.91
CA GLU A 641 -51.29 42.21 14.41
C GLU A 641 -52.14 42.75 13.24
N ALA A 642 -51.52 43.26 12.18
CA ALA A 642 -52.19 43.72 10.97
C ALA A 642 -52.96 42.60 10.24
N GLY A 643 -52.38 41.39 10.14
CA GLY A 643 -53.09 40.24 9.56
C GLY A 643 -54.38 39.90 10.32
N ILE A 644 -54.31 39.87 11.65
CA ILE A 644 -55.48 39.62 12.52
C ILE A 644 -56.50 40.75 12.40
N ALA A 645 -56.05 42.01 12.36
CA ALA A 645 -56.92 43.18 12.17
C ALA A 645 -57.61 43.19 10.78
N ALA A 646 -56.96 42.63 9.76
CA ALA A 646 -57.53 42.42 8.42
C ALA A 646 -58.46 41.18 8.33
N GLY A 647 -58.82 40.57 9.46
CA GLY A 647 -59.77 39.45 9.53
C GLY A 647 -59.15 38.05 9.33
N PHE A 648 -57.82 37.92 9.21
CA PHE A 648 -57.19 36.61 9.11
C PHE A 648 -57.14 35.94 10.49
N THR A 649 -57.52 34.65 10.55
CA THR A 649 -57.26 33.84 11.76
C THR A 649 -55.76 33.77 12.06
N ARG A 650 -55.39 33.38 13.29
CA ARG A 650 -53.97 33.19 13.67
C ARG A 650 -53.25 32.19 12.76
N THR A 651 -53.93 31.13 12.33
CA THR A 651 -53.39 30.12 11.40
C THR A 651 -53.26 30.69 9.99
N GLN A 652 -54.27 31.40 9.46
CA GLN A 652 -54.17 32.03 8.13
C GLN A 652 -53.05 33.10 8.12
N THR A 653 -52.92 33.90 9.17
CA THR A 653 -51.85 34.88 9.36
C THR A 653 -50.48 34.20 9.36
N MET A 654 -50.33 33.09 10.11
CA MET A 654 -49.09 32.32 10.10
C MET A 654 -48.77 31.78 8.71
N THR A 655 -49.71 31.09 8.05
CA THR A 655 -49.45 30.38 6.79
C THR A 655 -49.26 31.30 5.58
N HIS A 656 -50.03 32.39 5.47
CA HIS A 656 -50.03 33.25 4.28
C HIS A 656 -49.12 34.49 4.40
N ILE A 657 -48.88 34.99 5.62
CA ILE A 657 -48.11 36.23 5.83
C ILE A 657 -46.73 35.90 6.43
N ILE A 658 -46.69 35.17 7.55
CA ILE A 658 -45.45 34.99 8.33
C ILE A 658 -44.56 33.92 7.70
N LEU A 659 -45.07 32.70 7.49
CA LEU A 659 -44.30 31.54 7.04
C LEU A 659 -43.57 31.76 5.70
N PRO A 660 -44.16 32.40 4.66
CA PRO A 660 -43.46 32.65 3.40
C PRO A 660 -42.29 33.64 3.53
N GLN A 661 -42.34 34.55 4.51
CA GLN A 661 -41.24 35.46 4.84
C GLN A 661 -40.18 34.74 5.68
N ALA A 662 -40.62 33.98 6.69
CA ALA A 662 -39.74 33.24 7.59
C ALA A 662 -38.91 32.20 6.83
N LEU A 663 -39.52 31.50 5.86
CA LEU A 663 -38.83 30.51 5.04
C LEU A 663 -37.68 31.13 4.23
N ARG A 664 -37.81 32.38 3.75
CA ARG A 664 -36.71 33.08 3.05
C ARG A 664 -35.54 33.42 3.98
N HIS A 665 -35.81 33.68 5.26
CA HIS A 665 -34.75 33.87 6.26
C HIS A 665 -34.14 32.54 6.73
N ALA A 666 -34.94 31.47 6.78
CA ALA A 666 -34.49 30.14 7.21
C ALA A 666 -33.64 29.42 6.16
N LEU A 667 -34.00 29.51 4.88
CA LEU A 667 -33.41 28.74 3.78
C LEU A 667 -31.87 28.80 3.70
N PRO A 668 -31.20 29.97 3.78
CA PRO A 668 -29.74 30.04 3.71
C PRO A 668 -29.03 29.32 4.86
N VAL A 669 -29.59 29.39 6.07
CA VAL A 669 -29.03 28.74 7.27
C VAL A 669 -29.33 27.23 7.25
N TYR A 670 -30.56 26.86 6.87
CA TYR A 670 -30.99 25.47 6.68
C TYR A 670 -30.11 24.74 5.65
N LYS A 671 -29.76 25.41 4.54
CA LYS A 671 -28.84 24.89 3.51
C LYS A 671 -27.48 24.53 4.11
N GLY A 672 -26.90 25.42 4.91
CA GLY A 672 -25.64 25.17 5.62
C GLY A 672 -25.73 23.97 6.57
N GLU A 673 -26.79 23.93 7.38
CA GLU A 673 -27.04 22.85 8.34
C GLU A 673 -27.19 21.48 7.64
N PHE A 674 -27.91 21.44 6.52
CA PHE A 674 -28.10 20.21 5.75
C PHE A 674 -26.78 19.69 5.15
N ILE A 675 -25.94 20.58 4.63
CA ILE A 675 -24.59 20.22 4.14
C ILE A 675 -23.70 19.72 5.30
N SER A 676 -23.81 20.32 6.49
CA SER A 676 -23.11 19.84 7.69
C SER A 676 -23.57 18.44 8.10
N MET A 677 -24.88 18.17 8.09
CA MET A 677 -25.42 16.84 8.38
C MET A 677 -24.96 15.78 7.36
N VAL A 678 -24.92 16.13 6.07
CA VAL A 678 -24.40 15.23 5.00
C VAL A 678 -22.93 14.88 5.23
N LYS A 679 -22.11 15.83 5.67
CA LYS A 679 -20.71 15.55 6.05
C LYS A 679 -20.61 14.71 7.33
N ALA A 680 -21.52 14.92 8.27
CA ALA A 680 -21.60 14.17 9.52
C ALA A 680 -21.96 12.69 9.31
N THR A 681 -22.51 12.27 8.16
CA THR A 681 -22.74 10.83 7.91
C THR A 681 -21.45 10.02 7.83
N SER A 682 -20.28 10.65 7.61
CA SER A 682 -18.96 9.98 7.63
C SER A 682 -18.69 9.15 8.89
N VAL A 683 -19.42 9.40 9.98
CA VAL A 683 -19.28 8.66 11.24
C VAL A 683 -20.13 7.37 11.32
N VAL A 684 -20.91 7.01 10.30
CA VAL A 684 -21.75 5.78 10.34
C VAL A 684 -20.95 4.48 10.25
N GLY A 685 -19.70 4.53 9.79
CA GLY A 685 -18.79 3.38 9.81
C GLY A 685 -18.61 2.75 11.21
N TYR A 686 -18.80 3.54 12.27
CA TYR A 686 -18.76 3.07 13.66
C TYR A 686 -19.90 2.09 14.04
N ILE A 687 -21.00 2.08 13.30
CA ILE A 687 -22.11 1.12 13.45
C ILE A 687 -22.18 0.14 12.27
N ALA A 688 -21.02 -0.13 11.64
CA ALA A 688 -20.82 -1.02 10.51
C ALA A 688 -21.62 -0.69 9.22
N VAL A 689 -22.20 0.50 9.11
CA VAL A 689 -22.81 0.99 7.86
C VAL A 689 -21.70 1.35 6.87
N GLN A 690 -21.81 0.85 5.64
CA GLN A 690 -20.86 1.11 4.57
C GLN A 690 -21.27 2.37 3.79
N ASP A 691 -20.83 3.54 4.26
CA ASP A 691 -20.92 4.81 3.55
C ASP A 691 -19.61 5.13 2.80
N VAL A 692 -19.50 6.29 2.15
CA VAL A 692 -18.28 6.69 1.41
C VAL A 692 -17.02 6.62 2.28
N THR A 693 -17.05 7.11 3.51
CA THR A 693 -15.90 7.02 4.43
C THR A 693 -15.57 5.58 4.79
N ARG A 694 -16.57 4.76 5.14
CA ARG A 694 -16.34 3.36 5.50
C ARG A 694 -15.86 2.50 4.32
N VAL A 695 -16.33 2.78 3.10
CA VAL A 695 -15.84 2.12 1.88
C VAL A 695 -14.40 2.52 1.59
N SER A 696 -14.02 3.79 1.77
CA SER A 696 -12.63 4.22 1.68
C SER A 696 -11.72 3.48 2.69
N ASP A 697 -12.17 3.30 3.93
CA ASP A 697 -11.46 2.49 4.92
C ASP A 697 -11.32 1.01 4.48
N ILE A 698 -12.37 0.42 3.89
CA ILE A 698 -12.35 -0.96 3.38
C ILE A 698 -11.34 -1.08 2.23
N ILE A 699 -11.36 -0.15 1.27
CA ILE A 699 -10.41 -0.15 0.14
C ILE A 699 -8.98 0.00 0.67
N ARG A 700 -8.71 0.98 1.55
CA ARG A 700 -7.41 1.16 2.22
C ARG A 700 -6.93 -0.11 2.92
N SER A 701 -7.82 -0.84 3.58
CA SER A 701 -7.46 -2.10 4.27
C SER A 701 -7.16 -3.27 3.33
N ARG A 702 -7.55 -3.20 2.05
CA ARG A 702 -7.31 -4.23 1.02
C ARG A 702 -6.12 -3.92 0.12
N THR A 703 -5.87 -2.65 -0.17
CA THR A 703 -4.79 -2.19 -1.05
C THR A 703 -3.54 -1.75 -0.28
N PHE A 704 -3.65 -1.61 1.04
CA PHE A 704 -2.67 -0.96 1.93
C PHE A 704 -2.34 0.50 1.54
N ASP A 705 -3.10 1.10 0.62
CA ASP A 705 -2.93 2.49 0.19
C ASP A 705 -3.86 3.41 0.99
N ALA A 706 -3.26 4.27 1.81
CA ALA A 706 -4.01 5.26 2.59
C ALA A 706 -4.32 6.56 1.83
N PHE A 707 -3.50 6.92 0.84
CA PHE A 707 -3.56 8.23 0.20
C PHE A 707 -4.77 8.32 -0.73
N PHE A 708 -4.92 7.35 -1.64
CA PHE A 708 -5.87 7.48 -2.74
C PHE A 708 -7.33 7.22 -2.35
N PRO A 709 -7.68 6.22 -1.51
CA PRO A 709 -9.05 6.07 -1.03
C PRO A 709 -9.56 7.31 -0.27
N LEU A 710 -8.71 7.90 0.58
CA LEU A 710 -9.05 9.13 1.31
C LEU A 710 -9.18 10.34 0.38
N LEU A 711 -8.35 10.44 -0.66
CA LEU A 711 -8.50 11.46 -1.71
C LEU A 711 -9.84 11.33 -2.43
N VAL A 712 -10.20 10.10 -2.85
CA VAL A 712 -11.48 9.80 -3.50
C VAL A 712 -12.67 10.16 -2.60
N ALA A 713 -12.66 9.73 -1.33
CA ALA A 713 -13.70 10.09 -0.37
C ALA A 713 -13.83 11.62 -0.22
N THR A 714 -12.71 12.33 -0.11
CA THR A 714 -12.67 13.80 -0.01
C THR A 714 -13.31 14.47 -1.23
N VAL A 715 -12.95 14.02 -2.45
CA VAL A 715 -13.53 14.52 -3.70
C VAL A 715 -15.03 14.25 -3.78
N ILE A 716 -15.49 13.07 -3.33
CA ILE A 716 -16.91 12.71 -3.33
C ILE A 716 -17.72 13.59 -2.37
N TYR A 717 -17.29 13.78 -1.11
CA TYR A 717 -18.00 14.66 -0.18
C TYR A 717 -17.99 16.13 -0.64
N LEU A 718 -16.93 16.58 -1.31
CA LEU A 718 -16.85 17.93 -1.88
C LEU A 718 -17.81 18.08 -3.07
N ALA A 719 -17.81 17.15 -4.02
CA ALA A 719 -18.73 17.12 -5.15
C ALA A 719 -20.19 17.03 -4.70
N LEU A 720 -20.49 16.18 -3.71
CA LEU A 720 -21.81 16.07 -3.09
C LEU A 720 -22.22 17.39 -2.42
N SER A 721 -21.31 18.03 -1.68
CA SER A 721 -21.56 19.35 -1.06
C SER A 721 -21.88 20.42 -2.09
N TRP A 722 -21.14 20.49 -3.20
CA TRP A 722 -21.38 21.43 -4.31
C TRP A 722 -22.69 21.14 -5.05
N LEU A 723 -22.99 19.87 -5.35
CA LEU A 723 -24.23 19.46 -6.00
C LEU A 723 -25.45 19.84 -5.15
N LEU A 724 -25.42 19.55 -3.85
CA LEU A 724 -26.49 19.92 -2.92
C LEU A 724 -26.61 21.44 -2.76
N THR A 725 -25.48 22.16 -2.72
CA THR A 725 -25.44 23.63 -2.71
C THR A 725 -26.21 24.18 -3.91
N TRP A 726 -25.88 23.73 -5.12
CA TRP A 726 -26.48 24.16 -6.38
C TRP A 726 -27.97 23.77 -6.52
N LEU A 727 -28.34 22.55 -6.09
CA LEU A 727 -29.75 22.12 -6.06
C LEU A 727 -30.59 23.02 -5.14
N LEU A 728 -30.07 23.34 -3.95
CA LEU A 728 -30.77 24.18 -2.98
C LEU A 728 -30.83 25.65 -3.42
N ASP A 729 -29.82 26.17 -4.14
CA ASP A 729 -29.88 27.50 -4.76
C ASP A 729 -31.00 27.61 -5.81
N LYS A 730 -31.24 26.55 -6.59
CA LYS A 730 -32.38 26.52 -7.52
C LYS A 730 -33.73 26.51 -6.80
N VAL A 731 -33.84 25.82 -5.66
CA VAL A 731 -35.04 25.88 -4.81
C VAL A 731 -35.20 27.29 -4.22
N GLU A 732 -34.14 27.93 -3.71
CA GLU A 732 -34.18 29.29 -3.18
C GLU A 732 -34.68 30.31 -4.22
N ILE A 733 -34.18 30.25 -5.46
CA ILE A 733 -34.63 31.11 -6.58
C ILE A 733 -36.12 30.89 -6.91
N SER A 734 -36.66 29.69 -6.68
CA SER A 734 -38.08 29.41 -6.90
C SER A 734 -39.00 30.03 -5.83
N VAL A 735 -38.50 30.20 -4.60
CA VAL A 735 -39.21 30.69 -3.41
C VAL A 735 -39.06 32.21 -3.19
N ASP A 736 -38.00 32.83 -3.71
CA ASP A 736 -37.83 34.29 -3.70
C ASP A 736 -38.35 34.97 -4.99
N PRO A 737 -39.52 35.65 -4.96
CA PRO A 737 -40.04 36.37 -6.11
C PRO A 737 -39.19 37.59 -6.50
N LYS A 738 -38.31 38.13 -5.62
CA LYS A 738 -37.36 39.19 -6.01
C LYS A 738 -36.29 38.63 -6.94
N ARG A 739 -35.57 37.57 -6.54
CA ARG A 739 -34.64 36.84 -7.42
C ARG A 739 -35.32 36.31 -8.68
N LYS A 740 -36.55 35.80 -8.60
CA LYS A 740 -37.31 35.34 -9.77
C LYS A 740 -37.60 36.47 -10.77
N ARG A 741 -37.96 37.68 -10.31
CA ARG A 741 -38.08 38.88 -11.18
C ARG A 741 -36.73 39.28 -11.80
N VAL A 742 -35.66 39.36 -11.00
CA VAL A 742 -34.32 39.74 -11.50
C VAL A 742 -33.80 38.76 -12.55
N ARG A 743 -34.01 37.45 -12.36
CA ARG A 743 -33.67 36.44 -13.35
C ARG A 743 -34.49 36.60 -14.63
N LYS A 744 -35.81 36.79 -14.52
CA LYS A 744 -36.69 36.96 -15.69
C LYS A 744 -36.32 38.21 -16.51
N MET A 745 -36.00 39.32 -15.85
CA MET A 745 -35.51 40.53 -16.53
C MET A 745 -34.19 40.27 -17.28
N LYS A 746 -33.23 39.54 -16.68
CA LYS A 746 -31.99 39.15 -17.40
C LYS A 746 -32.25 38.23 -18.59
N GLU A 747 -33.19 37.29 -18.48
CA GLU A 747 -33.61 36.40 -19.58
C GLU A 747 -34.42 37.15 -20.67
N GLU A 748 -34.92 38.35 -20.39
CA GLU A 748 -35.61 39.25 -21.33
C GLU A 748 -34.68 40.34 -21.93
N THR A 749 -33.39 40.37 -21.57
CA THR A 749 -32.39 41.34 -22.08
C THR A 749 -31.26 40.69 -22.90
N VAL A 750 -31.42 39.42 -23.28
CA VAL A 750 -30.50 38.62 -24.13
C VAL A 750 -31.32 38.01 -25.26
#